data_AF-A0A1J4KRW8-F1
#
_entry.id   AF-A0A1J4KRW8-F1
#
_cell.length_a   1.000
_cell.length_b   1.000
_cell.length_c   1.000
_cell.angle_alpha   90.00
_cell.angle_beta   90.00
_cell.angle_gamma   90.00
#
_symmetry.space_group_name_H-M   'P 1'
#
loop_
_entity.id
_entity.type
_entity.pdbx_description
1 polymer ?
#
loop_
_entity_poly.entity_id
_entity_poly.type
_entity_poly.pdbx_seq_one_letter_code
_entity_poly.pdbx_strand_id
1 'polypeptide(L)'
;MRQLFESIENVSRSKKYLDEMSFFSFHHYHAILFRKYIIIKRTWKSLLLTMIFSGFVSCFSILIEKSISSLDNKIPQPYTFKSLNQLPTQLIFLNDSNISDFSRFVKIVSNLFFEETHQNISILYFESISELNDFSYQSTLERNGGFHFGASLTLEENKYFSESYFLKLYYNNSYRFQVESGVVESIGTNALWKYVLGEENGFSHSNINLQSKLVGFKFSKGRCAIIICGFSIFIPFIISQSINDLYSETLVYMKSNGLKTFSYWLASFTIDFLIWILQVTIVFLFYIVFGISPIINNGYYFYYSLIMTGPSLLLFCYCFIFCLSSPTNAPRQIFIAINSMMIIQVVIEMIYTKFCPPLFEDIISAFLPPISTYSSVYLSQTIDFINKYESFLWEKDNWHQRYVLHFWMQYVNIFVYSVLLTLIEKYSTYFVTVFEKRQYKKYAKYFIQNNHNNNHNFTQNEQNDSNEENSLNLNQENINTVNTSITKEAAEMEEMVRNSHDFSVRVEQVSRLFFDNHHQPITAVNNVSLGVRKNHLFGFLGANGAGKTTLIKMITGMLPISDGNIEIESININDLSDRSIICVCPQFNDHLIPEMTVLEHFTLYSLIYGQNQKESRILIREMIDRLDLSSILHQKVRDICFGDSRKLAIALCFFGPAKVILLDEPTTSLYSNTRKQVHTLILEKKETKTILLCTHLLHEADFLCDEISIMIKGRICTVDTPQNLTQKFGTSIKIDILLTNSSFDTNEKCSNFMTHFLPTAKLVISRPNSRIYKISNKDITFPELFNILEQGQTGDHGIVYFTCTSSSLEQTFLEIIKLAEQGDVEGSVSLLKFASTE
;
A
#
# COMPACT_ATOMS: atom_id res chain seq x y z
N MET A 1 -11.24 -13.43 -20.29
CA MET A 1 -9.84 -13.40 -19.77
C MET A 1 -8.85 -13.98 -20.77
N ARG A 2 -8.77 -15.29 -21.06
CA ARG A 2 -7.77 -15.88 -21.98
C ARG A 2 -7.80 -15.32 -23.42
N GLN A 3 -8.98 -15.15 -24.01
CA GLN A 3 -9.15 -14.48 -25.32
C GLN A 3 -8.87 -12.96 -25.26
N LEU A 4 -9.05 -12.34 -24.09
CA LEU A 4 -8.67 -10.95 -23.85
C LEU A 4 -7.13 -10.83 -23.75
N PHE A 5 -6.46 -11.85 -23.19
CA PHE A 5 -5.00 -11.96 -23.18
C PHE A 5 -4.43 -12.13 -24.60
N GLU A 6 -5.05 -12.97 -25.44
CA GLU A 6 -4.62 -13.17 -26.84
C GLU A 6 -4.85 -11.94 -27.73
N SER A 7 -5.95 -11.20 -27.54
CA SER A 7 -6.22 -9.98 -28.31
C SER A 7 -5.28 -8.82 -27.91
N ILE A 8 -4.91 -8.73 -26.63
CA ILE A 8 -3.95 -7.76 -26.08
C ILE A 8 -2.50 -8.06 -26.53
N GLU A 9 -2.15 -9.33 -26.71
CA GLU A 9 -0.83 -9.79 -27.17
C GLU A 9 -0.54 -9.37 -28.62
N ASN A 10 -1.58 -9.24 -29.45
CA ASN A 10 -1.44 -8.76 -30.83
C ASN A 10 -1.24 -7.23 -30.93
N VAL A 11 -1.72 -6.45 -29.95
CA VAL A 11 -1.59 -4.98 -29.96
C VAL A 11 -0.19 -4.54 -29.51
N SER A 12 0.44 -5.26 -28.58
CA SER A 12 1.79 -4.96 -28.06
C SER A 12 2.91 -5.10 -29.11
N ARG A 13 2.67 -5.84 -30.20
CA ARG A 13 3.64 -6.06 -31.29
C ARG A 13 3.97 -4.81 -32.12
N SER A 14 3.22 -3.72 -31.99
CA SER A 14 3.28 -2.58 -32.93
C SER A 14 3.92 -1.28 -32.41
N LYS A 15 4.34 -1.18 -31.13
CA LYS A 15 4.75 0.11 -30.54
C LYS A 15 6.03 0.09 -29.70
N LYS A 16 7.10 -0.56 -30.19
CA LYS A 16 8.40 -0.59 -29.47
C LYS A 16 9.21 0.72 -29.53
N TYR A 17 8.76 1.73 -30.28
CA TYR A 17 9.52 2.98 -30.54
C TYR A 17 8.90 4.26 -29.95
N LEU A 18 7.77 4.18 -29.24
CA LEU A 18 7.08 5.36 -28.67
C LEU A 18 7.18 5.46 -27.14
N ASP A 19 7.92 4.55 -26.49
CA ASP A 19 7.87 4.34 -25.04
C ASP A 19 8.93 5.10 -24.22
N GLU A 20 9.87 5.82 -24.86
CA GLU A 20 10.94 6.54 -24.15
C GLU A 20 10.50 7.89 -23.55
N MET A 21 9.34 8.43 -23.94
CA MET A 21 8.75 9.65 -23.33
C MET A 21 7.34 9.45 -22.74
N SER A 22 6.83 8.21 -22.74
CA SER A 22 5.47 7.93 -22.29
C SER A 22 5.40 7.76 -20.77
N PHE A 23 4.43 8.41 -20.12
CA PHE A 23 4.10 8.16 -18.70
C PHE A 23 3.62 6.71 -18.46
N PHE A 24 3.26 5.99 -19.53
CA PHE A 24 2.66 4.66 -19.52
C PHE A 24 3.45 3.71 -20.43
N SER A 25 3.74 2.49 -19.95
CA SER A 25 4.22 1.38 -20.79
C SER A 25 3.22 0.23 -20.76
N PHE A 26 2.94 -0.33 -21.94
CA PHE A 26 1.97 -1.41 -22.10
C PHE A 26 2.49 -2.76 -21.59
N HIS A 27 3.78 -3.05 -21.81
CA HIS A 27 4.40 -4.27 -21.30
C HIS A 27 4.45 -4.28 -19.76
N HIS A 28 4.72 -3.13 -19.13
CA HIS A 28 4.63 -2.97 -17.67
C HIS A 28 3.21 -3.21 -17.15
N TYR A 29 2.20 -2.67 -17.84
CA TYR A 29 0.79 -2.91 -17.50
C TYR A 29 0.47 -4.41 -17.57
N HIS A 30 0.90 -5.10 -18.63
CA HIS A 30 0.71 -6.53 -18.79
C HIS A 30 1.43 -7.37 -17.72
N ALA A 31 2.65 -7.00 -17.36
CA ALA A 31 3.43 -7.66 -16.31
C ALA A 31 2.68 -7.65 -14.96
N ILE A 32 2.13 -6.49 -14.58
CA ILE A 32 1.37 -6.36 -13.33
C ILE A 32 0.02 -7.08 -13.38
N LEU A 33 -0.66 -7.09 -14.54
CA LEU A 33 -1.86 -7.92 -14.73
C LEU A 33 -1.55 -9.41 -14.53
N PHE A 34 -0.48 -9.91 -15.14
CA PHE A 34 -0.03 -11.30 -15.00
C PHE A 34 0.24 -11.65 -13.53
N ARG A 35 0.96 -10.77 -12.82
CA ARG A 35 1.24 -10.91 -11.39
C ARG A 35 -0.04 -10.99 -10.56
N LYS A 36 -0.95 -10.03 -10.73
CA LYS A 36 -2.23 -10.02 -9.99
C LYS A 36 -3.07 -11.25 -10.29
N TYR A 37 -3.12 -11.68 -11.55
CA TYR A 37 -3.81 -12.90 -11.94
C TYR A 37 -3.28 -14.14 -11.21
N ILE A 38 -1.96 -14.33 -11.11
CA ILE A 38 -1.37 -15.46 -10.39
C ILE A 38 -1.73 -15.42 -8.91
N ILE A 39 -1.60 -14.25 -8.29
CA ILE A 39 -1.89 -14.08 -6.86
C ILE A 39 -3.36 -14.40 -6.58
N ILE A 40 -4.30 -13.85 -7.38
CA ILE A 40 -5.73 -14.14 -7.27
C ILE A 40 -6.02 -15.62 -7.49
N LYS A 41 -5.39 -16.24 -8.49
CA LYS A 41 -5.54 -17.68 -8.73
C LYS A 41 -5.10 -18.51 -7.53
N ARG A 42 -4.15 -18.03 -6.72
CA ARG A 42 -3.67 -18.72 -5.51
C ARG A 42 -4.50 -18.39 -4.27
N THR A 43 -5.09 -17.19 -4.20
CA THR A 43 -5.90 -16.72 -3.08
C THR A 43 -7.41 -16.82 -3.32
N TRP A 44 -7.85 -17.50 -4.39
CA TRP A 44 -9.25 -17.59 -4.80
C TRP A 44 -10.20 -18.09 -3.70
N LYS A 45 -9.74 -18.97 -2.81
CA LYS A 45 -10.53 -19.44 -1.65
C LYS A 45 -10.84 -18.31 -0.67
N SER A 46 -9.90 -17.43 -0.42
CA SER A 46 -10.09 -16.26 0.46
C SER A 46 -11.00 -15.23 -0.22
N LEU A 47 -10.85 -15.05 -1.53
CA LEU A 47 -11.78 -14.24 -2.33
C LEU A 47 -13.20 -14.81 -2.25
N LEU A 48 -13.38 -16.12 -2.44
CA LEU A 48 -14.70 -16.76 -2.33
C LEU A 48 -15.29 -16.64 -0.92
N LEU A 49 -14.48 -16.81 0.13
CA LEU A 49 -14.93 -16.65 1.51
C LEU A 49 -15.40 -15.21 1.81
N THR A 50 -14.67 -14.21 1.33
CA THR A 50 -15.08 -12.79 1.49
C THR A 50 -16.34 -12.47 0.70
N MET A 51 -16.54 -13.07 -0.48
CA MET A 51 -17.79 -12.96 -1.23
C MET A 51 -18.98 -13.56 -0.47
N ILE A 52 -18.80 -14.74 0.14
CA ILE A 52 -19.85 -15.36 0.98
C ILE A 52 -20.18 -14.47 2.18
N PHE A 53 -19.17 -13.92 2.86
CA PHE A 53 -19.40 -13.06 4.02
C PHE A 53 -20.14 -11.76 3.65
N SER A 54 -19.82 -11.17 2.49
CA SER A 54 -20.57 -10.04 1.93
C SER A 54 -22.03 -10.40 1.62
N GLY A 55 -22.27 -11.61 1.07
CA GLY A 55 -23.62 -12.15 0.90
C GLY A 55 -24.36 -12.34 2.23
N PHE A 56 -23.67 -12.81 3.28
CA PHE A 56 -24.24 -12.94 4.62
C PHE A 56 -24.65 -11.58 5.22
N VAL A 57 -23.83 -10.54 5.06
CA VAL A 57 -24.20 -9.18 5.47
C VAL A 57 -25.39 -8.66 4.65
N SER A 58 -25.45 -8.99 3.36
CA SER A 58 -26.59 -8.68 2.49
C SER A 58 -27.89 -9.39 2.92
N CYS A 59 -27.82 -10.52 3.64
CA CYS A 59 -29.01 -11.14 4.25
C CYS A 59 -29.64 -10.23 5.32
N PHE A 60 -28.86 -9.45 6.07
CA PHE A 60 -29.43 -8.52 7.05
C PHE A 60 -30.25 -7.42 6.40
N SER A 61 -29.88 -6.94 5.21
CA SER A 61 -30.70 -5.97 4.49
C SER A 61 -32.03 -6.57 4.02
N ILE A 62 -32.06 -7.86 3.66
CA ILE A 62 -33.30 -8.60 3.36
C ILE A 62 -34.18 -8.75 4.60
N LEU A 63 -33.59 -9.06 5.76
CA LEU A 63 -34.33 -9.18 7.01
C LEU A 63 -35.01 -7.85 7.36
N ILE A 64 -34.28 -6.74 7.22
CA ILE A 64 -34.83 -5.39 7.44
C ILE A 64 -35.98 -5.11 6.47
N GLU A 65 -35.87 -5.49 5.19
CA GLU A 65 -36.96 -5.35 4.22
C GLU A 65 -38.23 -6.10 4.63
N LYS A 66 -38.05 -7.36 5.05
CA LYS A 66 -39.17 -8.19 5.52
C LYS A 66 -39.79 -7.63 6.80
N SER A 67 -38.99 -7.04 7.68
CA SER A 67 -39.48 -6.33 8.86
C SER A 67 -40.25 -5.05 8.49
N ILE A 68 -39.77 -4.25 7.54
CA ILE A 68 -40.46 -3.05 7.05
C ILE A 68 -41.80 -3.42 6.42
N SER A 69 -41.80 -4.38 5.50
CA SER A 69 -43.03 -4.85 4.85
C SER A 69 -44.03 -5.46 5.84
N SER A 70 -43.57 -6.14 6.89
CA SER A 70 -44.44 -6.60 7.98
C SER A 70 -45.08 -5.43 8.77
N LEU A 71 -44.34 -4.35 8.98
CA LEU A 71 -44.86 -3.12 9.61
C LEU A 71 -45.83 -2.34 8.69
N ASP A 72 -45.58 -2.35 7.38
CA ASP A 72 -46.39 -1.67 6.36
C ASP A 72 -47.65 -2.47 5.96
N ASN A 73 -47.63 -3.81 6.09
CA ASN A 73 -48.73 -4.72 5.75
C ASN A 73 -49.95 -4.66 6.69
N LYS A 74 -50.08 -3.62 7.52
CA LYS A 74 -51.41 -3.24 7.99
C LYS A 74 -52.17 -2.72 6.78
N ILE A 75 -52.77 -3.64 6.02
CA ILE A 75 -53.72 -3.35 4.96
C ILE A 75 -54.64 -2.27 5.54
N PRO A 76 -54.77 -1.10 4.89
CA PRO A 76 -55.68 -0.08 5.37
C PRO A 76 -57.08 -0.69 5.32
N GLN A 77 -57.56 -1.17 6.47
CA GLN A 77 -58.91 -1.67 6.55
C GLN A 77 -59.84 -0.45 6.44
N PRO A 78 -60.88 -0.53 5.60
CA PRO A 78 -61.83 0.57 5.49
C PRO A 78 -62.45 0.82 6.86
N TYR A 79 -62.58 2.09 7.22
CA TYR A 79 -63.29 2.46 8.43
C TYR A 79 -64.76 2.08 8.29
N THR A 80 -65.19 1.14 9.13
CA THR A 80 -66.55 0.60 9.21
C THR A 80 -67.05 0.76 10.65
N PHE A 81 -68.35 0.65 10.89
CA PHE A 81 -68.89 0.67 12.24
C PHE A 81 -68.29 -0.43 13.15
N LYS A 82 -67.86 -1.55 12.56
CA LYS A 82 -67.09 -2.62 13.24
C LYS A 82 -65.71 -2.19 13.74
N SER A 83 -65.16 -1.10 13.21
CA SER A 83 -63.86 -0.56 13.63
C SER A 83 -63.93 0.31 14.89
N LEU A 84 -65.14 0.61 15.38
CA LEU A 84 -65.35 1.26 16.68
C LEU A 84 -65.14 0.24 17.81
N ASN A 85 -64.43 0.63 18.88
CA ASN A 85 -64.23 -0.24 20.04
C ASN A 85 -65.54 -0.55 20.78
N GLN A 86 -66.50 0.38 20.72
CA GLN A 86 -67.86 0.23 21.23
C GLN A 86 -68.84 0.67 20.15
N LEU A 87 -69.80 -0.21 19.82
CA LEU A 87 -70.86 0.13 18.89
C LEU A 87 -71.81 1.15 19.54
N PRO A 88 -72.10 2.28 18.88
CA PRO A 88 -73.04 3.26 19.41
C PRO A 88 -74.44 2.63 19.46
N THR A 89 -75.10 2.74 20.60
CA THR A 89 -76.52 2.37 20.74
C THR A 89 -77.44 3.40 20.09
N GLN A 90 -76.95 4.63 19.96
CA GLN A 90 -77.70 5.77 19.44
C GLN A 90 -76.78 6.75 18.71
N LEU A 91 -77.22 7.21 17.54
CA LEU A 91 -76.62 8.34 16.81
C LEU A 91 -77.59 9.51 16.82
N ILE A 92 -77.06 10.71 17.03
CA ILE A 92 -77.83 11.95 17.03
C ILE A 92 -77.28 12.84 15.92
N PHE A 93 -78.12 13.31 15.01
CA PHE A 93 -77.73 14.24 13.97
C PHE A 93 -78.36 15.61 14.18
N LEU A 94 -77.61 16.67 13.91
CA LEU A 94 -78.14 18.01 13.76
C LEU A 94 -78.08 18.37 12.28
N ASN A 95 -79.25 18.59 11.68
CA ASN A 95 -79.37 19.02 10.30
C ASN A 95 -79.15 20.54 10.21
N ASP A 96 -77.89 20.97 10.35
CA ASP A 96 -77.45 22.35 10.08
C ASP A 96 -77.28 22.61 8.55
N SER A 97 -77.60 21.64 7.71
CA SER A 97 -77.43 21.65 6.25
C SER A 97 -78.72 21.88 5.48
N ASN A 98 -78.62 22.34 4.22
CA ASN A 98 -79.73 22.42 3.26
C ASN A 98 -80.15 21.03 2.71
N ILE A 99 -80.08 19.96 3.50
CA ILE A 99 -80.54 18.63 3.10
C ILE A 99 -82.08 18.65 3.12
N SER A 100 -82.71 18.67 1.95
CA SER A 100 -84.17 18.78 1.80
C SER A 100 -84.93 17.51 2.20
N ASP A 101 -84.28 16.34 2.12
CA ASP A 101 -84.86 15.05 2.52
C ASP A 101 -83.91 14.34 3.49
N PHE A 102 -83.97 14.76 4.76
CA PHE A 102 -83.15 14.19 5.83
C PHE A 102 -83.51 12.73 6.13
N SER A 103 -84.76 12.35 5.88
CA SER A 103 -85.26 10.99 6.11
C SER A 103 -84.53 9.96 5.24
N ARG A 104 -84.21 10.33 3.99
CA ARG A 104 -83.40 9.52 3.08
C ARG A 104 -81.96 9.37 3.56
N PHE A 105 -81.34 10.44 4.07
CA PHE A 105 -79.99 10.36 4.65
C PHE A 105 -79.94 9.44 5.87
N VAL A 106 -80.91 9.55 6.78
CA VAL A 106 -81.03 8.65 7.96
C VAL A 106 -81.18 7.20 7.53
N LYS A 107 -81.96 6.92 6.48
CA LYS A 107 -82.12 5.57 5.92
C LYS A 107 -80.81 5.02 5.36
N ILE A 108 -80.02 5.83 4.67
CA ILE A 108 -78.69 5.44 4.16
C ILE A 108 -77.76 5.08 5.32
N VAL A 109 -77.69 5.91 6.37
CA VAL A 109 -76.85 5.64 7.56
C VAL A 109 -77.33 4.37 8.29
N SER A 110 -78.64 4.18 8.44
CA SER A 110 -79.23 3.00 9.07
C SER A 110 -78.92 1.72 8.28
N ASN A 111 -79.06 1.76 6.95
CA ASN A 111 -78.71 0.64 6.08
C ASN A 111 -77.22 0.32 6.15
N LEU A 112 -76.34 1.33 6.10
CA LEU A 112 -74.88 1.13 6.25
C LEU A 112 -74.55 0.46 7.59
N PHE A 113 -75.17 0.91 8.70
CA PHE A 113 -74.96 0.30 10.01
C PHE A 113 -75.45 -1.16 10.05
N PHE A 114 -76.62 -1.45 9.50
CA PHE A 114 -77.20 -2.80 9.48
C PHE A 114 -76.43 -3.76 8.57
N GLU A 115 -76.01 -3.31 7.39
CA GLU A 115 -75.19 -4.09 6.45
C GLU A 115 -73.85 -4.47 7.10
N GLU A 116 -73.24 -3.55 7.86
CA GLU A 116 -71.94 -3.77 8.45
C GLU A 116 -71.99 -4.55 9.77
N THR A 117 -72.99 -4.33 10.63
CA THR A 117 -73.03 -4.88 12.01
C THR A 117 -74.12 -5.94 12.23
N HIS A 118 -75.09 -6.06 11.31
CA HIS A 118 -76.33 -6.84 11.48
C HIS A 118 -77.16 -6.46 12.73
N GLN A 119 -77.00 -5.24 13.23
CA GLN A 119 -77.76 -4.68 14.34
C GLN A 119 -78.56 -3.47 13.86
N ASN A 120 -79.69 -3.19 14.52
CA ASN A 120 -80.43 -1.95 14.29
C ASN A 120 -79.92 -0.86 15.23
N ILE A 121 -79.77 0.35 14.71
CA ILE A 121 -79.35 1.53 15.48
C ILE A 121 -80.49 2.51 15.65
N SER A 122 -80.59 3.12 16.83
CA SER A 122 -81.51 4.24 17.04
C SER A 122 -80.87 5.53 16.52
N ILE A 123 -81.52 6.19 15.56
CA ILE A 123 -81.04 7.46 15.00
C ILE A 123 -82.05 8.55 15.36
N LEU A 124 -81.61 9.54 16.14
CA LEU A 124 -82.36 10.77 16.36
C LEU A 124 -81.79 11.88 15.49
N TYR A 125 -82.65 12.79 15.05
CA TYR A 125 -82.20 13.98 14.35
C TYR A 125 -83.03 15.19 14.77
N PHE A 126 -82.40 16.36 14.72
CA PHE A 126 -82.99 17.63 15.10
C PHE A 126 -82.78 18.65 13.97
N GLU A 127 -83.78 19.47 13.71
CA GLU A 127 -83.73 20.52 12.67
C GLU A 127 -83.17 21.83 13.21
N SER A 128 -83.19 22.03 14.54
CA SER A 128 -82.67 23.23 15.18
C SER A 128 -81.76 22.91 16.36
N ILE A 129 -80.76 23.77 16.58
CA ILE A 129 -79.84 23.64 17.72
C ILE A 129 -80.57 23.80 19.06
N SER A 130 -81.68 24.54 19.11
CA SER A 130 -82.53 24.68 20.30
C SER A 130 -83.14 23.36 20.73
N GLU A 131 -83.68 22.57 19.80
CA GLU A 131 -84.28 21.27 20.10
C GLU A 131 -83.24 20.27 20.60
N LEU A 132 -82.05 20.27 19.97
CA LEU A 132 -80.94 19.44 20.42
C LEU A 132 -80.47 19.83 21.83
N ASN A 133 -80.40 21.13 22.13
CA ASN A 133 -80.01 21.63 23.44
C ASN A 133 -81.03 21.23 24.52
N ASP A 134 -82.33 21.36 24.24
CA ASP A 134 -83.39 20.95 25.16
C ASP A 134 -83.36 19.44 25.42
N PHE A 135 -83.20 18.63 24.36
CA PHE A 135 -83.03 17.19 24.47
C PHE A 135 -81.79 16.81 25.30
N SER A 136 -80.66 17.48 25.04
CA SER A 136 -79.40 17.24 25.76
C SER A 136 -79.51 17.62 27.23
N TYR A 137 -80.19 18.74 27.54
CA TYR A 137 -80.45 19.21 28.90
C TYR A 137 -81.31 18.20 29.69
N GLN A 138 -82.42 17.76 29.11
CA GLN A 138 -83.31 16.77 29.74
C GLN A 138 -82.61 15.42 29.92
N SER A 139 -81.89 14.94 28.90
CA SER A 139 -81.14 13.67 28.97
C SER A 139 -80.04 13.69 30.06
N THR A 140 -79.43 14.85 30.29
CA THR A 140 -78.43 15.05 31.35
C THR A 140 -79.06 15.05 32.74
N LEU A 141 -80.23 15.67 32.91
CA LEU A 141 -80.99 15.69 34.16
C LEU A 141 -81.46 14.30 34.57
N GLU A 142 -81.91 13.48 33.61
CA GLU A 142 -82.39 12.12 33.84
C GLU A 142 -81.27 11.09 34.12
N ARG A 143 -79.99 11.47 34.01
CA ARG A 143 -78.79 10.59 34.14
C ARG A 143 -78.80 9.34 33.25
N ASN A 144 -79.64 9.31 32.21
CA ASN A 144 -79.82 8.14 31.35
C ASN A 144 -78.91 8.14 30.10
N GLY A 145 -78.00 9.11 29.95
CA GLY A 145 -77.17 9.25 28.75
C GLY A 145 -75.67 9.26 29.03
N GLY A 146 -74.89 8.64 28.14
CA GLY A 146 -73.43 8.84 28.08
C GLY A 146 -73.06 10.20 27.50
N PHE A 147 -71.78 10.58 27.58
CA PHE A 147 -71.30 11.82 26.96
C PHE A 147 -71.30 11.68 25.43
N HIS A 148 -72.12 12.49 24.76
CA HIS A 148 -72.16 12.54 23.30
C HIS A 148 -71.03 13.43 22.77
N PHE A 149 -70.14 12.87 21.96
CA PHE A 149 -69.09 13.58 21.24
C PHE A 149 -69.61 14.02 19.87
N GLY A 150 -69.37 15.28 19.50
CA GLY A 150 -69.76 15.84 18.19
C GLY A 150 -68.62 15.78 17.18
N ALA A 151 -68.88 15.18 16.02
CA ALA A 151 -68.07 15.27 14.82
C ALA A 151 -68.82 16.12 13.78
N SER A 152 -68.15 17.11 13.20
CA SER A 152 -68.73 17.90 12.10
C SER A 152 -68.32 17.27 10.77
N LEU A 153 -69.30 16.97 9.92
CA LEU A 153 -69.12 16.49 8.56
C LEU A 153 -69.37 17.68 7.63
N THR A 154 -68.39 17.98 6.78
CA THR A 154 -68.51 19.11 5.84
C THR A 154 -68.19 18.62 4.44
N LEU A 155 -69.09 18.86 3.48
CA LEU A 155 -68.77 18.89 2.06
C LEU A 155 -68.86 20.34 1.60
N GLU A 156 -67.71 20.91 1.23
CA GLU A 156 -67.61 22.26 0.70
C GLU A 156 -67.80 22.28 -0.83
N GLU A 157 -68.20 23.43 -1.35
CA GLU A 157 -68.36 23.67 -2.78
C GLU A 157 -67.04 23.40 -3.52
N ASN A 158 -67.09 22.60 -4.58
CA ASN A 158 -65.92 22.27 -5.39
C ASN A 158 -66.36 22.08 -6.85
N LYS A 159 -65.43 21.83 -7.77
CA LYS A 159 -65.71 21.67 -9.22
C LYS A 159 -66.83 20.68 -9.58
N TYR A 160 -67.21 19.79 -8.67
CA TYR A 160 -68.22 18.75 -8.86
C TYR A 160 -69.56 19.03 -8.15
N PHE A 161 -69.63 20.01 -7.24
CA PHE A 161 -70.82 20.30 -6.42
C PHE A 161 -71.05 21.81 -6.29
N SER A 162 -72.28 22.25 -6.56
CA SER A 162 -72.71 23.65 -6.46
C SER A 162 -73.27 24.05 -5.08
N GLU A 163 -73.37 23.11 -4.15
CA GLU A 163 -73.93 23.35 -2.81
C GLU A 163 -73.01 22.78 -1.74
N SER A 164 -72.90 23.49 -0.61
CA SER A 164 -72.16 23.04 0.57
C SER A 164 -73.11 22.37 1.59
N TYR A 165 -72.74 21.18 2.07
CA TYR A 165 -73.47 20.46 3.10
C TYR A 165 -72.67 20.42 4.41
N PHE A 166 -73.28 20.89 5.49
CA PHE A 166 -72.68 20.89 6.83
C PHE A 166 -73.59 20.14 7.81
N LEU A 167 -73.12 19.01 8.32
CA LEU A 167 -73.88 18.14 9.21
C LEU A 167 -73.09 17.89 10.50
N LYS A 168 -73.70 18.02 11.67
CA LYS A 168 -73.07 17.59 12.92
C LYS A 168 -73.63 16.25 13.37
N LEU A 169 -72.73 15.29 13.62
CA LEU A 169 -73.04 13.96 14.13
C LEU A 169 -72.55 13.82 15.56
N TYR A 170 -73.44 13.45 16.46
CA TYR A 170 -73.18 13.19 17.87
C TYR A 170 -73.33 11.71 18.18
N TYR A 171 -72.36 11.14 18.91
CA TYR A 171 -72.35 9.72 19.27
C TYR A 171 -71.75 9.52 20.66
N ASN A 172 -72.16 8.46 21.36
CA ASN A 172 -71.64 8.17 22.70
C ASN A 172 -70.23 7.57 22.60
N ASN A 173 -69.23 8.21 23.24
CA ASN A 173 -67.85 7.70 23.21
C ASN A 173 -67.07 7.98 24.50
N SER A 174 -66.04 7.17 24.75
CA SER A 174 -65.05 7.38 25.81
C SER A 174 -63.83 8.13 25.26
N TYR A 175 -63.40 9.21 25.93
CA TYR A 175 -62.42 10.23 25.48
C TYR A 175 -60.98 9.73 25.19
N ARG A 176 -60.74 8.41 25.11
CA ARG A 176 -59.40 7.83 25.22
C ARG A 176 -58.65 7.65 23.88
N PHE A 177 -59.31 7.71 22.71
CA PHE A 177 -58.65 7.40 21.42
C PHE A 177 -59.04 8.32 20.24
N GLN A 178 -58.05 8.98 19.61
CA GLN A 178 -58.19 9.80 18.39
C GLN A 178 -58.71 9.03 17.16
N VAL A 179 -58.51 7.71 17.13
CA VAL A 179 -58.85 6.86 15.98
C VAL A 179 -60.37 6.79 15.75
N GLU A 180 -61.18 6.87 16.80
CA GLU A 180 -62.64 6.72 16.73
C GLU A 180 -63.33 7.94 16.10
N SER A 181 -62.81 9.15 16.30
CA SER A 181 -63.36 10.35 15.65
C SER A 181 -63.19 10.30 14.13
N GLY A 182 -62.02 9.85 13.66
CA GLY A 182 -61.75 9.69 12.22
C GLY A 182 -62.57 8.60 11.56
N VAL A 183 -62.91 7.53 12.30
CA VAL A 183 -63.84 6.48 11.85
C VAL A 183 -65.23 7.05 11.61
N VAL A 184 -65.76 7.81 12.57
CA VAL A 184 -67.09 8.41 12.50
C VAL A 184 -67.18 9.46 11.39
N GLU A 185 -66.17 10.30 11.24
CA GLU A 185 -66.09 11.28 10.17
C GLU A 185 -66.05 10.61 8.78
N SER A 186 -65.26 9.55 8.63
CA SER A 186 -65.19 8.72 7.42
C SER A 186 -66.53 8.07 7.04
N ILE A 187 -67.21 7.47 8.01
CA ILE A 187 -68.49 6.80 7.77
C ILE A 187 -69.56 7.84 7.43
N GLY A 188 -69.59 8.96 8.16
CA GLY A 188 -70.52 10.06 7.94
C GLY A 188 -70.32 10.72 6.58
N THR A 189 -69.08 10.97 6.17
CA THR A 189 -68.76 11.49 4.83
C THR A 189 -69.18 10.50 3.74
N ASN A 190 -68.91 9.20 3.89
CA ASN A 190 -69.36 8.18 2.92
C ASN A 190 -70.89 8.14 2.79
N ALA A 191 -71.63 8.22 3.90
CA ALA A 191 -73.10 8.31 3.87
C ALA A 191 -73.58 9.57 3.13
N LEU A 192 -72.89 10.69 3.31
CA LEU A 192 -73.21 11.96 2.65
C LEU A 192 -72.90 11.90 1.15
N TRP A 193 -71.83 11.24 0.75
CA TRP A 193 -71.54 10.94 -0.66
C TRP A 193 -72.60 10.05 -1.31
N LYS A 194 -73.05 8.98 -0.64
CA LYS A 194 -74.17 8.14 -1.13
C LYS A 194 -75.49 8.91 -1.25
N TYR A 195 -75.71 9.91 -0.40
CA TYR A 195 -76.88 10.78 -0.50
C TYR A 195 -76.83 11.65 -1.77
N VAL A 196 -75.67 12.25 -2.07
CA VAL A 196 -75.49 13.17 -3.21
C VAL A 196 -75.37 12.43 -4.55
N LEU A 197 -74.63 11.31 -4.62
CA LEU A 197 -74.32 10.58 -5.86
C LEU A 197 -75.22 9.34 -6.13
N GLY A 198 -76.10 8.98 -5.20
CA GLY A 198 -76.94 7.77 -5.26
C GLY A 198 -76.41 6.61 -4.40
N GLU A 199 -77.31 5.73 -3.93
CA GLU A 199 -77.03 4.73 -2.88
C GLU A 199 -75.94 3.71 -3.23
N GLU A 200 -75.72 3.47 -4.53
CA GLU A 200 -74.72 2.53 -5.05
C GLU A 200 -73.30 3.13 -5.15
N ASN A 201 -73.16 4.46 -5.08
CA ASN A 201 -71.90 5.17 -5.29
C ASN A 201 -71.33 5.71 -3.97
N GLY A 202 -70.45 4.95 -3.31
CA GLY A 202 -69.76 5.37 -2.07
C GLY A 202 -68.24 5.29 -2.18
N PHE A 203 -67.54 5.91 -1.21
CA PHE A 203 -66.08 5.88 -1.10
C PHE A 203 -65.63 5.19 0.19
N SER A 204 -64.71 4.24 0.08
CA SER A 204 -64.04 3.66 1.24
C SER A 204 -62.88 4.54 1.68
N HIS A 205 -62.96 5.10 2.89
CA HIS A 205 -61.84 5.83 3.49
C HIS A 205 -61.09 4.93 4.46
N SER A 206 -59.78 5.15 4.54
CA SER A 206 -58.88 4.44 5.43
C SER A 206 -57.72 5.36 5.79
N ASN A 207 -57.26 5.32 7.05
CA ASN A 207 -56.06 6.04 7.44
C ASN A 207 -54.88 5.09 7.58
N ILE A 208 -53.73 5.54 7.09
CA ILE A 208 -52.45 4.92 7.37
C ILE A 208 -51.73 5.81 8.37
N ASN A 209 -51.24 5.22 9.47
CA ASN A 209 -50.49 5.99 10.46
C ASN A 209 -49.23 6.59 9.82
N LEU A 210 -49.12 7.92 9.81
CA LEU A 210 -47.95 8.61 9.29
C LEU A 210 -46.68 8.23 10.06
N GLN A 211 -46.81 7.91 11.36
CA GLN A 211 -45.69 7.42 12.15
C GLN A 211 -45.16 6.07 11.67
N SER A 212 -46.02 5.14 11.23
CA SER A 212 -45.54 3.84 10.72
C SER A 212 -44.81 4.01 9.38
N LYS A 213 -45.30 4.89 8.50
CA LYS A 213 -44.59 5.24 7.25
C LYS A 213 -43.25 5.95 7.51
N LEU A 214 -43.19 6.87 8.48
CA LEU A 214 -41.95 7.53 8.89
C LEU A 214 -40.94 6.56 9.51
N VAL A 215 -41.42 5.55 10.24
CA VAL A 215 -40.58 4.47 10.77
C VAL A 215 -40.01 3.64 9.61
N GLY A 216 -40.82 3.24 8.63
CA GLY A 216 -40.34 2.58 7.40
C GLY A 216 -39.28 3.38 6.65
N PHE A 217 -39.46 4.70 6.54
CA PHE A 217 -38.50 5.62 5.92
C PHE A 217 -37.17 5.73 6.70
N LYS A 218 -37.21 5.68 8.03
CA LYS A 218 -35.98 5.64 8.84
C LYS A 218 -35.26 4.29 8.74
N PHE A 219 -35.99 3.19 8.68
CA PHE A 219 -35.41 1.86 8.49
C PHE A 219 -34.80 1.69 7.08
N SER A 220 -35.36 2.32 6.04
CA SER A 220 -34.79 2.28 4.68
C SER A 220 -33.43 2.99 4.58
N LYS A 221 -33.20 4.07 5.35
CA LYS A 221 -31.88 4.71 5.50
C LYS A 221 -30.84 3.77 6.09
N GLY A 222 -31.22 2.97 7.09
CA GLY A 222 -30.35 1.95 7.69
C GLY A 222 -30.06 0.78 6.75
N ARG A 223 -31.06 0.35 5.96
CA ARG A 223 -30.91 -0.70 4.94
C ARG A 223 -29.81 -0.36 3.92
N CYS A 224 -29.78 0.89 3.41
CA CYS A 224 -28.74 1.35 2.47
C CYS A 224 -27.33 1.24 3.06
N ALA A 225 -27.19 1.59 4.35
CA ALA A 225 -25.90 1.52 5.03
C ALA A 225 -25.39 0.08 5.11
N ILE A 226 -26.26 -0.87 5.48
CA ILE A 226 -25.89 -2.29 5.61
C ILE A 226 -25.50 -2.90 4.27
N ILE A 227 -26.20 -2.54 3.19
CA ILE A 227 -25.86 -2.99 1.83
C ILE A 227 -24.42 -2.58 1.50
N ILE A 228 -24.06 -1.32 1.74
CA ILE A 228 -22.73 -0.81 1.41
C ILE A 228 -21.66 -1.31 2.40
N CYS A 229 -21.99 -1.49 3.68
CA CYS A 229 -21.12 -2.20 4.63
C CYS A 229 -20.80 -3.62 4.15
N GLY A 230 -21.76 -4.30 3.53
CA GLY A 230 -21.57 -5.59 2.87
C GLY A 230 -20.50 -5.55 1.77
N PHE A 231 -20.50 -4.48 0.96
CA PHE A 231 -19.48 -4.27 -0.08
C PHE A 231 -18.14 -3.78 0.47
N SER A 232 -18.15 -2.99 1.56
CA SER A 232 -16.94 -2.42 2.16
C SER A 232 -16.02 -3.47 2.77
N ILE A 233 -16.54 -4.65 3.15
CA ILE A 233 -15.78 -5.82 3.61
C ILE A 233 -14.73 -6.27 2.58
N PHE A 234 -15.03 -6.12 1.30
CA PHE A 234 -14.19 -6.63 0.23
C PHE A 234 -13.01 -5.71 -0.09
N ILE A 235 -13.17 -4.42 0.18
CA ILE A 235 -12.19 -3.37 -0.11
C ILE A 235 -10.83 -3.64 0.56
N PRO A 236 -10.75 -3.93 1.88
CA PRO A 236 -9.49 -4.32 2.52
C PRO A 236 -8.80 -5.51 1.88
N PHE A 237 -9.55 -6.51 1.40
CA PHE A 237 -8.97 -7.69 0.75
C PHE A 237 -8.31 -7.32 -0.57
N ILE A 238 -9.01 -6.54 -1.41
CA ILE A 238 -8.47 -6.03 -2.68
C ILE A 238 -7.17 -5.24 -2.43
N ILE A 239 -7.20 -4.33 -1.47
CA ILE A 239 -6.14 -3.33 -1.29
C ILE A 239 -4.97 -3.87 -0.47
N SER A 240 -5.17 -4.92 0.33
CA SER A 240 -4.12 -5.56 1.14
C SER A 240 -2.86 -5.89 0.32
N GLN A 241 -3.05 -6.35 -0.92
CA GLN A 241 -1.92 -6.61 -1.82
C GLN A 241 -1.15 -5.32 -2.16
N SER A 242 -1.85 -4.26 -2.55
CA SER A 242 -1.23 -2.97 -2.89
C SER A 242 -0.56 -2.32 -1.68
N ILE A 243 -1.09 -2.52 -0.47
CA ILE A 243 -0.44 -2.14 0.80
C ILE A 243 0.87 -2.90 0.95
N ASN A 244 0.84 -4.23 0.88
CA ASN A 244 2.06 -5.03 1.03
C ASN A 244 3.11 -4.65 -0.01
N ASP A 245 2.70 -4.36 -1.25
CA ASP A 245 3.62 -3.90 -2.30
C ASP A 245 4.28 -2.56 -1.97
N LEU A 246 3.51 -1.58 -1.46
CA LEU A 246 4.03 -0.25 -1.10
C LEU A 246 5.02 -0.29 0.07
N TYR A 247 4.79 -1.17 1.04
CA TYR A 247 5.65 -1.32 2.22
C TYR A 247 6.77 -2.36 2.05
N SER A 248 6.70 -3.22 1.04
CA SER A 248 7.71 -4.25 0.77
C SER A 248 8.78 -3.75 -0.20
N GLU A 249 9.95 -4.40 -0.17
CA GLU A 249 11.03 -4.16 -1.12
C GLU A 249 10.68 -4.60 -2.54
N THR A 250 9.60 -5.38 -2.74
CA THR A 250 9.17 -5.88 -4.05
C THR A 250 8.87 -4.75 -5.04
N LEU A 251 8.08 -3.74 -4.64
CA LEU A 251 7.74 -2.63 -5.56
C LEU A 251 8.97 -1.77 -5.86
N VAL A 252 9.83 -1.54 -4.86
CA VAL A 252 11.09 -0.81 -5.01
C VAL A 252 12.00 -1.54 -6.01
N TYR A 253 12.12 -2.85 -5.89
CA TYR A 253 12.87 -3.70 -6.82
C TYR A 253 12.28 -3.70 -8.23
N MET A 254 10.96 -3.79 -8.39
CA MET A 254 10.36 -3.69 -9.73
C MET A 254 10.61 -2.30 -10.35
N LYS A 255 10.53 -1.23 -9.56
CA LYS A 255 10.83 0.15 -10.00
C LYS A 255 12.31 0.31 -10.38
N SER A 256 13.25 -0.30 -9.67
CA SER A 256 14.67 -0.29 -10.05
C SER A 256 14.91 -1.02 -11.36
N ASN A 257 14.11 -2.05 -11.67
CA ASN A 257 14.16 -2.76 -12.95
C ASN A 257 13.35 -2.09 -14.08
N GLY A 258 12.98 -0.81 -13.92
CA GLY A 258 12.35 0.00 -14.97
C GLY A 258 10.82 0.10 -14.91
N LEU A 259 10.14 -0.53 -13.95
CA LEU A 259 8.67 -0.48 -13.86
C LEU A 259 8.15 0.96 -13.69
N LYS A 260 7.40 1.42 -14.72
CA LYS A 260 6.68 2.70 -14.68
C LYS A 260 5.52 2.65 -13.69
N THR A 261 5.42 3.67 -12.85
CA THR A 261 4.49 3.62 -11.71
C THR A 261 3.03 3.80 -12.09
N PHE A 262 2.74 4.60 -13.11
CA PHE A 262 1.37 4.71 -13.63
C PHE A 262 0.85 3.38 -14.19
N SER A 263 1.68 2.62 -14.91
CA SER A 263 1.33 1.29 -15.41
C SER A 263 0.98 0.33 -14.27
N TYR A 264 1.69 0.42 -13.14
CA TYR A 264 1.39 -0.37 -11.93
C TYR A 264 -0.01 -0.03 -11.39
N TRP A 265 -0.30 1.25 -11.15
CA TRP A 265 -1.59 1.65 -10.59
C TRP A 265 -2.75 1.35 -11.52
N LEU A 266 -2.59 1.56 -12.82
CA LEU A 266 -3.62 1.26 -13.80
C LEU A 266 -3.92 -0.25 -13.89
N ALA A 267 -2.88 -1.09 -13.90
CA ALA A 267 -3.05 -2.55 -13.88
C ALA A 267 -3.67 -3.03 -12.56
N SER A 268 -3.26 -2.43 -11.44
CA SER A 268 -3.84 -2.73 -10.13
C SER A 268 -5.33 -2.36 -10.09
N PHE A 269 -5.67 -1.14 -10.53
CA PHE A 269 -7.04 -0.64 -10.57
C PHE A 269 -7.93 -1.47 -11.49
N THR A 270 -7.46 -1.85 -12.67
CA THR A 270 -8.28 -2.60 -13.65
C THR A 270 -8.70 -3.96 -13.13
N ILE A 271 -7.79 -4.72 -12.51
CA ILE A 271 -8.13 -6.00 -11.88
C ILE A 271 -9.06 -5.78 -10.68
N ASP A 272 -8.76 -4.81 -9.83
CA ASP A 272 -9.54 -4.54 -8.62
C ASP A 272 -10.97 -4.12 -8.96
N PHE A 273 -11.14 -3.32 -10.02
CA PHE A 273 -12.43 -2.91 -10.54
C PHE A 273 -13.19 -4.07 -11.20
N LEU A 274 -12.52 -4.98 -11.90
CA LEU A 274 -13.17 -6.19 -12.45
C LEU A 274 -13.71 -7.09 -11.33
N ILE A 275 -12.95 -7.25 -10.24
CA ILE A 275 -13.41 -8.02 -9.09
C ILE A 275 -14.58 -7.31 -8.39
N TRP A 276 -14.53 -5.97 -8.28
CA TRP A 276 -15.65 -5.17 -7.77
C TRP A 276 -16.92 -5.38 -8.58
N ILE A 277 -16.86 -5.29 -9.92
CA ILE A 277 -18.01 -5.54 -10.80
C ILE A 277 -18.57 -6.95 -10.57
N LEU A 278 -17.70 -7.95 -10.51
CA LEU A 278 -18.12 -9.34 -10.30
C LEU A 278 -18.85 -9.49 -8.96
N GLN A 279 -18.36 -8.83 -7.92
CA GLN A 279 -18.99 -8.84 -6.60
C GLN A 279 -20.35 -8.14 -6.59
N VAL A 280 -20.43 -6.94 -7.16
CA VAL A 280 -21.69 -6.20 -7.31
C VAL A 280 -22.72 -7.02 -8.08
N THR A 281 -22.30 -7.70 -9.15
CA THR A 281 -23.16 -8.58 -9.94
C THR A 281 -23.70 -9.75 -9.13
N ILE A 282 -22.87 -10.43 -8.34
CA ILE A 282 -23.30 -11.57 -7.51
C ILE A 282 -24.31 -11.11 -6.45
N VAL A 283 -24.03 -10.00 -5.76
CA VAL A 283 -24.93 -9.46 -4.72
C VAL A 283 -26.24 -8.95 -5.34
N PHE A 284 -26.19 -8.35 -6.53
CA PHE A 284 -27.38 -7.92 -7.25
C PHE A 284 -28.27 -9.12 -7.66
N LEU A 285 -27.68 -10.19 -8.21
CA LEU A 285 -28.41 -11.43 -8.51
C LEU A 285 -29.02 -12.04 -7.25
N PHE A 286 -28.30 -11.99 -6.13
CA PHE A 286 -28.81 -12.43 -4.84
C PHE A 286 -30.07 -11.63 -4.44
N TYR A 287 -30.05 -10.30 -4.56
CA TYR A 287 -31.24 -9.49 -4.25
C TYR A 287 -32.44 -9.76 -5.17
N ILE A 288 -32.20 -10.09 -6.45
CA ILE A 288 -33.26 -10.50 -7.38
C ILE A 288 -33.91 -11.80 -6.91
N VAL A 289 -33.11 -12.81 -6.54
CA VAL A 289 -33.60 -14.13 -6.08
C VAL A 289 -34.48 -14.00 -4.83
N PHE A 290 -34.18 -13.07 -3.92
CA PHE A 290 -34.92 -12.87 -2.68
C PHE A 290 -36.09 -11.89 -2.77
N GLY A 291 -36.37 -11.31 -3.94
CA GLY A 291 -37.62 -10.58 -4.18
C GLY A 291 -37.73 -9.22 -3.49
N ILE A 292 -36.63 -8.45 -3.35
CA ILE A 292 -36.67 -7.12 -2.72
C ILE A 292 -37.33 -6.11 -3.67
N SER A 293 -38.58 -5.72 -3.36
CA SER A 293 -39.41 -4.85 -4.22
C SER A 293 -38.72 -3.52 -4.64
N PRO A 294 -38.14 -2.72 -3.71
CA PRO A 294 -37.47 -1.46 -4.09
C PRO A 294 -36.25 -1.62 -5.00
N ILE A 295 -35.61 -2.80 -4.99
CA ILE A 295 -34.42 -3.08 -5.79
C ILE A 295 -34.84 -3.63 -7.16
N ILE A 296 -35.92 -4.40 -7.26
CA ILE A 296 -36.38 -4.98 -8.51
C ILE A 296 -36.98 -3.91 -9.42
N ASN A 297 -37.82 -3.02 -8.89
CA ASN A 297 -38.49 -1.99 -9.68
C ASN A 297 -37.49 -0.99 -10.31
N ASN A 298 -36.43 -0.62 -9.58
CA ASN A 298 -35.35 0.24 -10.05
C ASN A 298 -34.02 -0.52 -10.27
N GLY A 299 -34.09 -1.79 -10.69
CA GLY A 299 -32.92 -2.66 -10.76
C GLY A 299 -31.77 -2.11 -11.59
N TYR A 300 -32.08 -1.44 -12.70
CA TYR A 300 -31.08 -0.80 -13.55
C TYR A 300 -30.31 0.32 -12.82
N TYR A 301 -31.02 1.28 -12.20
CA TYR A 301 -30.40 2.40 -11.52
C TYR A 301 -29.62 1.96 -10.27
N PHE A 302 -30.15 0.98 -9.53
CA PHE A 302 -29.48 0.42 -8.36
C PHE A 302 -28.18 -0.30 -8.74
N TYR A 303 -28.22 -1.17 -9.75
CA TYR A 303 -27.04 -1.87 -10.25
C TYR A 303 -25.99 -0.89 -10.81
N TYR A 304 -26.44 0.10 -11.60
CA TYR A 304 -25.55 1.12 -12.17
C TYR A 304 -24.86 1.96 -11.09
N SER A 305 -25.60 2.40 -10.06
CA SER A 305 -25.02 3.15 -8.95
C SER A 305 -23.95 2.32 -8.22
N LEU A 306 -24.20 1.04 -7.94
CA LEU A 306 -23.23 0.18 -7.28
C LEU A 306 -21.95 -0.06 -8.11
N ILE A 307 -22.06 -0.17 -9.45
CA ILE A 307 -20.86 -0.26 -10.29
C ILE A 307 -20.05 1.05 -10.23
N MET A 308 -20.71 2.20 -10.38
CA MET A 308 -20.04 3.50 -10.48
C MET A 308 -19.43 3.98 -9.17
N THR A 309 -19.96 3.54 -8.02
CA THR A 309 -19.36 3.80 -6.70
C THR A 309 -17.98 3.17 -6.52
N GLY A 310 -17.71 2.04 -7.18
CA GLY A 310 -16.46 1.27 -7.03
C GLY A 310 -15.20 2.06 -7.37
N PRO A 311 -15.07 2.62 -8.59
CA PRO A 311 -13.92 3.40 -9.03
C PRO A 311 -13.51 4.51 -8.07
N SER A 312 -14.47 5.35 -7.64
CA SER A 312 -14.19 6.45 -6.71
C SER A 312 -13.70 5.95 -5.35
N LEU A 313 -14.29 4.86 -4.86
CA LEU A 313 -13.96 4.30 -3.55
C LEU A 313 -12.61 3.60 -3.56
N LEU A 314 -12.28 2.84 -4.62
CA LEU A 314 -10.98 2.19 -4.79
C LEU A 314 -9.83 3.22 -4.86
N LEU A 315 -9.99 4.28 -5.67
CA LEU A 315 -8.99 5.34 -5.80
C LEU A 315 -8.79 6.12 -4.49
N PHE A 316 -9.88 6.40 -3.76
CA PHE A 316 -9.80 6.98 -2.42
C PHE A 316 -8.98 6.10 -1.48
N CYS A 317 -9.23 4.79 -1.49
CA CYS A 317 -8.50 3.89 -0.62
C CYS A 317 -7.02 3.84 -0.98
N TYR A 318 -6.64 3.83 -2.27
CA TYR A 318 -5.24 3.89 -2.68
C TYR A 318 -4.53 5.15 -2.15
N CYS A 319 -5.19 6.31 -2.21
CA CYS A 319 -4.65 7.54 -1.62
C CYS A 319 -4.52 7.42 -0.10
N PHE A 320 -5.51 6.81 0.55
CA PHE A 320 -5.55 6.67 2.01
C PHE A 320 -4.47 5.71 2.56
N ILE A 321 -3.95 4.77 1.75
CA ILE A 321 -2.83 3.89 2.15
C ILE A 321 -1.61 4.69 2.64
N PHE A 322 -1.31 5.81 1.99
CA PHE A 322 -0.15 6.65 2.29
C PHE A 322 -0.26 7.40 3.63
N CYS A 323 -1.47 7.50 4.20
CA CYS A 323 -1.70 8.09 5.51
C CYS A 323 -1.46 7.10 6.66
N LEU A 324 -1.32 5.81 6.36
CA LEU A 324 -1.14 4.75 7.35
C LEU A 324 0.35 4.57 7.63
N SER A 325 0.70 3.96 8.77
CA SER A 325 2.10 3.77 9.17
C SER A 325 2.51 2.30 9.28
N SER A 326 1.56 1.36 9.34
CA SER A 326 1.86 -0.07 9.47
C SER A 326 1.06 -0.94 8.48
N PRO A 327 1.72 -1.85 7.73
CA PRO A 327 1.07 -2.64 6.69
C PRO A 327 0.11 -3.71 7.25
N THR A 328 0.42 -4.28 8.43
CA THR A 328 -0.35 -5.37 9.03
C THR A 328 -1.74 -4.94 9.50
N ASN A 329 -1.83 -3.73 10.08
CA ASN A 329 -3.08 -3.18 10.61
C ASN A 329 -3.83 -2.31 9.60
N ALA A 330 -3.16 -1.86 8.53
CA ALA A 330 -3.73 -0.95 7.54
C ALA A 330 -5.07 -1.43 6.94
N PRO A 331 -5.23 -2.68 6.47
CA PRO A 331 -6.52 -3.11 5.89
C PRO A 331 -7.69 -2.99 6.87
N ARG A 332 -7.46 -3.28 8.16
CA ARG A 332 -8.47 -3.15 9.22
C ARG A 332 -8.81 -1.70 9.52
N GLN A 333 -7.80 -0.82 9.54
CA GLN A 333 -8.00 0.61 9.75
C GLN A 333 -8.80 1.25 8.61
N ILE A 334 -8.51 0.87 7.36
CA ILE A 334 -9.28 1.31 6.18
C ILE A 334 -10.74 0.87 6.30
N PHE A 335 -10.97 -0.40 6.64
CA PHE A 335 -12.32 -0.93 6.84
C PHE A 335 -13.09 -0.12 7.89
N ILE A 336 -12.48 0.08 9.06
CA ILE A 336 -13.13 0.81 10.16
C ILE A 336 -13.38 2.27 9.77
N ALA A 337 -12.45 2.93 9.08
CA ALA A 337 -12.59 4.32 8.65
C ALA A 337 -13.72 4.51 7.61
N ILE A 338 -13.83 3.61 6.63
CA ILE A 338 -14.91 3.66 5.64
C ILE A 338 -16.27 3.48 6.32
N ASN A 339 -16.41 2.45 7.17
CA ASN A 339 -17.68 2.18 7.83
C ASN A 339 -18.03 3.24 8.88
N SER A 340 -17.06 3.83 9.57
CA SER A 340 -17.33 4.92 10.51
C SER A 340 -17.82 6.19 9.81
N MET A 341 -17.20 6.58 8.69
CA MET A 341 -17.67 7.69 7.85
C MET A 341 -19.12 7.46 7.39
N MET A 342 -19.45 6.23 7.00
CA MET A 342 -20.79 5.86 6.59
C MET A 342 -21.81 5.89 7.72
N ILE A 343 -21.48 5.34 8.90
CA ILE A 343 -22.37 5.36 10.06
C ILE A 343 -22.63 6.80 10.51
N ILE A 344 -21.59 7.65 10.52
CA ILE A 344 -21.72 9.07 10.83
C ILE A 344 -22.70 9.73 9.85
N GLN A 345 -22.60 9.45 8.55
CA GLN A 345 -23.56 9.98 7.56
C GLN A 345 -24.99 9.52 7.83
N VAL A 346 -25.21 8.24 8.17
CA VAL A 346 -26.55 7.73 8.52
C VAL A 346 -27.12 8.48 9.72
N VAL A 347 -26.31 8.69 10.77
CA VAL A 347 -26.73 9.43 11.97
C VAL A 347 -27.06 10.88 11.63
N ILE A 348 -26.24 11.55 10.82
CA ILE A 348 -26.50 12.91 10.33
C ILE A 348 -27.85 12.94 9.61
N GLU A 349 -28.10 12.03 8.66
CA GLU A 349 -29.36 11.97 7.93
C GLU A 349 -30.58 11.56 8.77
N MET A 350 -30.37 10.88 9.90
CA MET A 350 -31.43 10.58 10.87
C MET A 350 -31.82 11.80 11.72
N ILE A 351 -30.86 12.68 12.02
CA ILE A 351 -31.06 13.89 12.82
C ILE A 351 -31.67 15.01 11.96
N TYR A 352 -31.10 15.24 10.76
CA TYR A 352 -31.61 16.23 9.80
C TYR A 352 -32.90 15.74 9.15
N THR A 353 -34.04 15.97 9.81
CA THR A 353 -35.38 15.67 9.28
C THR A 353 -36.16 16.91 8.82
N LYS A 354 -35.67 18.12 9.11
CA LYS A 354 -36.39 19.39 8.87
C LYS A 354 -35.61 20.50 8.19
N PHE A 355 -34.28 20.39 8.03
CA PHE A 355 -33.44 21.45 7.48
C PHE A 355 -32.57 20.90 6.35
N CYS A 356 -32.70 21.47 5.14
CA CYS A 356 -31.72 21.25 4.09
C CYS A 356 -30.46 22.04 4.48
N PRO A 357 -29.30 21.39 4.71
CA PRO A 357 -28.05 22.11 4.87
C PRO A 357 -27.74 22.91 3.59
N PRO A 358 -26.94 23.99 3.68
CA PRO A 358 -26.55 24.75 2.50
C PRO A 358 -25.80 23.85 1.51
N LEU A 359 -26.02 24.07 0.20
CA LEU A 359 -25.45 23.29 -0.91
C LEU A 359 -23.93 23.07 -0.79
N PHE A 360 -23.21 24.01 -0.17
CA PHE A 360 -21.78 23.93 0.08
C PHE A 360 -21.37 22.77 1.01
N GLU A 361 -22.15 22.48 2.05
CA GLU A 361 -21.88 21.34 2.94
C GLU A 361 -22.05 19.99 2.22
N ASP A 362 -23.00 19.93 1.29
CA ASP A 362 -23.22 18.75 0.46
C ASP A 362 -22.11 18.55 -0.58
N ILE A 363 -21.59 19.65 -1.14
CA ILE A 363 -20.41 19.57 -2.02
C ILE A 363 -19.19 19.06 -1.23
N ILE A 364 -18.94 19.58 -0.03
CA ILE A 364 -17.81 19.12 0.80
C ILE A 364 -17.95 17.65 1.15
N SER A 365 -19.11 17.23 1.63
CA SER A 365 -19.35 15.83 2.00
C SER A 365 -19.32 14.89 0.78
N ALA A 366 -19.70 15.38 -0.40
CA ALA A 366 -19.64 14.63 -1.64
C ALA A 366 -18.21 14.37 -2.15
N PHE A 367 -17.21 15.14 -1.72
CA PHE A 367 -15.81 14.83 -2.03
C PHE A 367 -15.30 13.57 -1.33
N LEU A 368 -15.94 13.14 -0.24
CA LEU A 368 -15.60 11.89 0.46
C LEU A 368 -16.36 10.72 -0.18
N PRO A 369 -15.68 9.79 -0.87
CA PRO A 369 -16.38 8.74 -1.60
C PRO A 369 -17.29 7.87 -0.73
N PRO A 370 -16.91 7.43 0.50
CA PRO A 370 -17.79 6.65 1.37
C PRO A 370 -19.14 7.32 1.66
N ILE A 371 -19.18 8.66 1.72
CA ILE A 371 -20.41 9.41 1.94
C ILE A 371 -21.22 9.49 0.64
N SER A 372 -20.55 9.85 -0.47
CA SER A 372 -21.20 9.91 -1.79
C SER A 372 -21.80 8.57 -2.24
N THR A 373 -21.19 7.44 -1.86
CA THR A 373 -21.69 6.11 -2.20
C THR A 373 -22.95 5.75 -1.40
N TYR A 374 -23.00 6.15 -0.13
CA TYR A 374 -24.22 6.03 0.68
C TYR A 374 -25.39 6.79 0.05
N SER A 375 -25.17 8.06 -0.23
CA SER A 375 -26.20 8.96 -0.76
C SER A 375 -26.68 8.54 -2.15
N SER A 376 -25.80 8.00 -3.01
CA SER A 376 -26.21 7.51 -4.34
C SER A 376 -27.06 6.24 -4.29
N VAL A 377 -26.72 5.29 -3.42
CA VAL A 377 -27.53 4.08 -3.24
C VAL A 377 -28.88 4.43 -2.62
N TYR A 378 -28.91 5.38 -1.69
CA TYR A 378 -30.15 5.88 -1.11
C TYR A 378 -31.05 6.56 -2.17
N LEU A 379 -30.48 7.34 -3.08
CA LEU A 379 -31.23 7.89 -4.23
C LEU A 379 -31.94 6.78 -5.01
N SER A 380 -31.22 5.73 -5.38
CA SER A 380 -31.77 4.64 -6.19
C SER A 380 -32.96 3.91 -5.53
N GLN A 381 -33.01 3.88 -4.19
CA GLN A 381 -34.12 3.26 -3.45
C GLN A 381 -35.30 4.19 -3.20
N THR A 382 -35.11 5.51 -3.31
CA THR A 382 -36.18 6.50 -3.09
C THR A 382 -36.94 6.82 -4.38
N ILE A 383 -36.34 6.59 -5.56
CA ILE A 383 -36.97 6.81 -6.88
C ILE A 383 -38.34 6.12 -6.99
N ASP A 384 -38.53 4.92 -6.43
CA ASP A 384 -39.84 4.23 -6.41
C ASP A 384 -40.91 4.95 -5.58
N PHE A 385 -40.53 5.52 -4.44
CA PHE A 385 -41.45 6.26 -3.57
C PHE A 385 -41.94 7.54 -4.28
N ILE A 386 -41.10 8.08 -5.18
CA ILE A 386 -41.30 9.35 -5.87
C ILE A 386 -42.02 9.14 -7.22
N ASN A 387 -41.68 8.08 -7.98
CA ASN A 387 -42.26 7.76 -9.29
C ASN A 387 -43.76 7.39 -9.24
N LYS A 388 -44.33 7.16 -8.04
CA LYS A 388 -45.79 7.04 -7.88
C LYS A 388 -46.53 8.39 -8.10
N TYR A 389 -45.79 9.49 -8.23
CA TYR A 389 -46.28 10.83 -8.56
C TYR A 389 -45.43 11.40 -9.72
N GLU A 390 -45.74 10.99 -10.95
CA GLU A 390 -44.95 11.24 -12.18
C GLU A 390 -44.62 12.72 -12.48
N SER A 391 -45.35 13.69 -11.92
CA SER A 391 -45.14 15.12 -12.21
C SER A 391 -44.01 15.78 -11.42
N PHE A 392 -43.32 15.07 -10.52
CA PHE A 392 -42.40 15.68 -9.55
C PHE A 392 -40.91 15.59 -9.92
N LEU A 393 -40.55 14.81 -10.96
CA LEU A 393 -39.16 14.58 -11.38
C LEU A 393 -38.40 15.85 -11.81
N TRP A 394 -39.10 16.96 -12.04
CA TRP A 394 -38.54 18.24 -12.49
C TRP A 394 -38.92 19.44 -11.60
N GLU A 395 -39.72 19.24 -10.54
CA GLU A 395 -40.09 20.32 -9.62
C GLU A 395 -39.22 20.32 -8.36
N LYS A 396 -38.33 21.33 -8.32
CA LYS A 396 -37.94 22.22 -7.19
C LYS A 396 -37.77 21.72 -5.74
N ASP A 397 -37.77 20.43 -5.43
CA ASP A 397 -37.46 19.97 -4.08
C ASP A 397 -35.95 19.82 -3.85
N ASN A 398 -35.45 20.58 -2.87
CA ASN A 398 -34.03 20.62 -2.46
C ASN A 398 -33.45 19.22 -2.14
N TRP A 399 -34.29 18.27 -1.72
CA TRP A 399 -33.88 16.92 -1.34
C TRP A 399 -33.39 16.07 -2.52
N HIS A 400 -34.05 16.14 -3.69
CA HIS A 400 -33.63 15.36 -4.86
C HIS A 400 -32.33 15.89 -5.45
N GLN A 401 -32.16 17.22 -5.48
CA GLN A 401 -30.95 17.86 -5.99
C GLN A 401 -29.70 17.44 -5.19
N ARG A 402 -29.82 17.28 -3.86
CA ARG A 402 -28.73 16.81 -2.99
C ARG A 402 -28.22 15.42 -3.38
N TYR A 403 -29.12 14.44 -3.49
CA TYR A 403 -28.71 13.07 -3.79
C TYR A 403 -28.21 12.90 -5.22
N VAL A 404 -28.77 13.65 -6.18
CA VAL A 404 -28.27 13.71 -7.57
C VAL A 404 -26.88 14.34 -7.62
N LEU A 405 -26.60 15.36 -6.82
CA LEU A 405 -25.26 15.94 -6.68
C LEU A 405 -24.26 14.88 -6.21
N HIS A 406 -24.55 14.11 -5.17
CA HIS A 406 -23.67 13.04 -4.69
C HIS A 406 -23.40 11.98 -5.77
N PHE A 407 -24.40 11.66 -6.59
CA PHE A 407 -24.24 10.75 -7.72
C PHE A 407 -23.25 11.29 -8.77
N TRP A 408 -23.40 12.55 -9.19
CA TRP A 408 -22.49 13.17 -10.16
C TRP A 408 -21.09 13.39 -9.60
N MET A 409 -20.96 13.66 -8.31
CA MET A 409 -19.68 13.85 -7.64
C MET A 409 -18.81 12.59 -7.64
N GLN A 410 -19.37 11.38 -7.84
CA GLN A 410 -18.55 10.17 -8.01
C GLN A 410 -17.63 10.26 -9.24
N TYR A 411 -18.10 10.83 -10.35
CA TYR A 411 -17.29 11.04 -11.56
C TYR A 411 -16.18 12.06 -11.31
N VAL A 412 -16.51 13.13 -10.59
CA VAL A 412 -15.53 14.14 -10.18
C VAL A 412 -14.47 13.51 -9.28
N ASN A 413 -14.89 12.69 -8.32
CA ASN A 413 -13.99 12.00 -7.39
C ASN A 413 -13.04 11.04 -8.11
N ILE A 414 -13.47 10.33 -9.17
CA ILE A 414 -12.57 9.50 -9.97
C ILE A 414 -11.41 10.34 -10.53
N PHE A 415 -11.71 11.50 -11.10
CA PHE A 415 -10.68 12.40 -11.62
C PHE A 415 -9.81 12.97 -10.49
N VAL A 416 -10.42 13.49 -9.42
CA VAL A 416 -9.72 14.11 -8.29
C VAL A 416 -8.76 13.13 -7.62
N TYR A 417 -9.22 11.93 -7.27
CA TYR A 417 -8.36 10.93 -6.61
C TYR A 417 -7.34 10.31 -7.55
N SER A 418 -7.61 10.24 -8.86
CA SER A 418 -6.59 9.84 -9.85
C SER A 418 -5.45 10.86 -9.91
N VAL A 419 -5.77 12.15 -10.01
CA VAL A 419 -4.77 13.23 -9.98
C VAL A 419 -4.05 13.22 -8.64
N LEU A 420 -4.77 13.13 -7.52
CA LEU A 420 -4.18 13.09 -6.18
C LEU A 420 -3.22 11.92 -6.02
N LEU A 421 -3.56 10.72 -6.48
CA LEU A 421 -2.67 9.54 -6.42
C LEU A 421 -1.38 9.78 -7.21
N THR A 422 -1.47 10.34 -8.42
CA THR A 422 -0.28 10.66 -9.23
C THR A 422 0.58 11.74 -8.58
N LEU A 423 -0.03 12.73 -7.92
CA LEU A 423 0.69 13.76 -7.18
C LEU A 423 1.35 13.15 -5.94
N ILE A 424 0.64 12.35 -5.15
CA ILE A 424 1.19 11.70 -3.95
C ILE A 424 2.41 10.86 -4.31
N GLU A 425 2.40 10.09 -5.41
CA GLU A 425 3.57 9.32 -5.79
C GLU A 425 4.73 10.13 -6.36
N LYS A 426 4.43 11.11 -7.22
CA LYS A 426 5.45 12.01 -7.74
C LYS A 426 6.11 12.75 -6.58
N TYR A 427 5.30 13.19 -5.63
CA TYR A 427 5.75 13.92 -4.47
C TYR A 427 6.23 13.05 -3.32
N SER A 428 5.90 11.77 -3.19
CA SER A 428 6.44 10.92 -2.10
C SER A 428 7.94 10.76 -2.29
N THR A 429 8.37 10.52 -3.52
CA THR A 429 9.79 10.47 -3.90
C THR A 429 10.46 11.83 -3.68
N TYR A 430 9.78 12.93 -4.06
CA TYR A 430 10.26 14.29 -3.85
C TYR A 430 10.33 14.68 -2.37
N PHE A 431 9.30 14.40 -1.57
CA PHE A 431 9.19 14.74 -0.15
C PHE A 431 10.17 13.92 0.67
N VAL A 432 10.35 12.62 0.43
CA VAL A 432 11.45 11.86 1.06
C VAL A 432 12.77 12.59 0.76
N THR A 433 13.01 12.92 -0.51
CA THR A 433 14.24 13.61 -0.91
C THR A 433 14.36 15.04 -0.35
N VAL A 434 13.26 15.78 -0.19
CA VAL A 434 13.23 17.21 0.19
C VAL A 434 13.11 17.40 1.69
N PHE A 435 12.41 16.53 2.41
CA PHE A 435 12.42 16.52 3.87
C PHE A 435 13.83 16.14 4.35
N GLU A 436 14.44 15.12 3.72
CA GLU A 436 15.86 14.78 3.95
C GLU A 436 16.81 15.91 3.53
N LYS A 437 16.60 16.54 2.35
CA LYS A 437 17.43 17.69 1.90
C LYS A 437 17.20 18.98 2.70
N ARG A 438 16.02 19.22 3.27
CA ARG A 438 15.71 20.41 4.10
C ARG A 438 16.26 20.27 5.51
N GLN A 439 16.15 19.06 6.06
CA GLN A 439 16.95 18.65 7.20
C GLN A 439 18.42 18.95 6.87
N TYR A 440 18.97 18.35 5.82
CA TYR A 440 20.35 18.57 5.38
C TYR A 440 20.77 20.04 5.15
N LYS A 441 19.96 20.91 4.51
CA LYS A 441 20.29 22.33 4.31
C LYS A 441 20.38 23.15 5.61
N LYS A 442 19.61 22.80 6.65
CA LYS A 442 19.81 23.36 8.00
C LYS A 442 21.14 22.91 8.61
N TYR A 443 21.61 21.72 8.23
CA TYR A 443 22.80 21.06 8.80
C TYR A 443 24.11 21.31 8.05
N ALA A 444 24.09 21.53 6.72
CA ALA A 444 25.24 22.02 5.97
C ALA A 444 25.72 23.38 6.53
N LYS A 445 24.80 24.21 7.01
CA LYS A 445 25.14 25.41 7.78
C LYS A 445 25.86 25.11 9.10
N TYR A 446 25.48 24.04 9.81
CA TYR A 446 26.14 23.62 11.05
C TYR A 446 27.59 23.17 10.82
N PHE A 447 27.85 22.42 9.72
CA PHE A 447 29.20 21.98 9.37
C PHE A 447 30.07 23.07 8.74
N ILE A 448 29.52 23.95 7.91
CA ILE A 448 30.27 25.15 7.43
C ILE A 448 30.68 26.01 8.63
N GLN A 449 29.82 26.12 9.64
CA GLN A 449 30.11 26.87 10.86
C GLN A 449 31.14 26.17 11.77
N ASN A 450 31.11 24.83 11.87
CA ASN A 450 32.13 24.07 12.61
C ASN A 450 33.49 23.98 11.88
N ASN A 451 33.52 23.85 10.55
CA ASN A 451 34.77 23.90 9.78
C ASN A 451 35.36 25.33 9.80
N HIS A 452 34.55 26.38 9.79
CA HIS A 452 35.05 27.75 10.02
C HIS A 452 35.60 27.94 11.44
N ASN A 453 34.99 27.34 12.47
CA ASN A 453 35.51 27.40 13.84
C ASN A 453 36.81 26.60 14.00
N ASN A 454 36.95 25.45 13.35
CA ASN A 454 38.21 24.69 13.35
C ASN A 454 39.33 25.42 12.60
N ASN A 455 39.02 26.10 11.48
CA ASN A 455 39.99 26.94 10.78
C ASN A 455 40.33 28.22 11.56
N HIS A 456 39.40 28.80 12.33
CA HIS A 456 39.68 29.95 13.19
C HIS A 456 40.57 29.59 14.39
N ASN A 457 40.40 28.40 14.97
CA ASN A 457 41.29 27.87 16.02
C ASN A 457 42.69 27.55 15.47
N PHE A 458 42.82 27.25 14.17
CA PHE A 458 44.11 27.13 13.48
C PHE A 458 44.82 28.48 13.35
N THR A 459 44.09 29.55 13.00
CA THR A 459 44.69 30.90 12.86
C THR A 459 45.03 31.62 14.18
N GLN A 460 44.50 31.18 15.33
CA GLN A 460 44.84 31.76 16.63
C GLN A 460 46.01 31.07 17.33
N ASN A 461 46.35 29.83 16.96
CA ASN A 461 47.51 29.14 17.51
C ASN A 461 48.82 29.45 16.76
N GLU A 462 48.76 30.04 15.56
CA GLU A 462 49.94 30.52 14.81
C GLU A 462 50.43 31.94 15.22
N GLN A 463 49.76 32.61 16.17
CA GLN A 463 50.15 33.97 16.61
C GLN A 463 50.86 34.02 17.97
N ASN A 464 51.08 32.90 18.65
CA ASN A 464 51.74 32.88 19.97
C ASN A 464 53.19 32.36 19.97
N ASP A 465 53.72 31.89 18.85
CA ASP A 465 55.13 31.47 18.73
C ASP A 465 55.87 32.31 17.69
N SER A 466 56.11 33.57 18.02
CA SER A 466 57.08 34.41 17.30
C SER A 466 58.02 35.10 18.29
N ASN A 467 59.02 34.37 18.77
CA ASN A 467 60.28 34.90 19.29
C ASN A 467 61.33 33.78 19.28
N GLU A 468 62.10 33.72 18.19
CA GLU A 468 63.58 33.61 18.17
C GLU A 468 64.04 33.04 16.81
N GLU A 469 64.77 33.88 16.09
CA GLU A 469 65.52 33.52 14.88
C GLU A 469 66.67 32.57 15.23
N ASN A 470 66.87 31.50 14.44
CA ASN A 470 68.19 31.10 13.93
C ASN A 470 68.11 29.91 12.94
N SER A 471 68.48 30.21 11.70
CA SER A 471 69.25 29.39 10.74
C SER A 471 69.09 27.85 10.72
N LEU A 472 68.57 27.30 9.60
CA LEU A 472 69.30 26.46 8.63
C LEU A 472 68.33 25.59 7.81
N ASN A 473 68.60 25.51 6.51
CA ASN A 473 67.92 24.71 5.50
C ASN A 473 67.67 23.26 5.95
N LEU A 474 66.43 22.77 5.79
CA LEU A 474 66.07 21.36 5.58
C LEU A 474 64.63 21.25 5.03
N ASN A 475 64.56 20.85 3.75
CA ASN A 475 63.58 19.99 3.08
C ASN A 475 62.07 20.12 3.36
N GLN A 476 61.36 20.62 2.33
CA GLN A 476 60.12 20.16 1.68
C GLN A 476 59.21 18.99 2.21
N GLU A 477 59.25 18.56 3.46
CA GLU A 477 58.42 17.42 3.93
C GLU A 477 57.16 17.74 4.76
N ASN A 478 56.89 19.00 5.13
CA ASN A 478 55.88 19.30 6.16
C ASN A 478 54.53 19.88 5.64
N ILE A 479 53.89 19.24 4.65
CA ILE A 479 52.47 19.49 4.31
C ILE A 479 51.58 18.23 4.50
N ASN A 480 52.13 17.08 4.90
CA ASN A 480 51.40 15.80 4.89
C ASN A 480 50.73 15.35 6.21
N THR A 481 50.71 16.15 7.28
CA THR A 481 50.40 15.62 8.63
C THR A 481 48.93 15.68 9.08
N VAL A 482 47.94 15.73 8.17
CA VAL A 482 46.51 15.59 8.54
C VAL A 482 45.79 14.42 7.81
N ASN A 483 46.45 13.72 6.87
CA ASN A 483 45.85 12.65 6.05
C ASN A 483 46.43 11.26 6.32
N THR A 484 46.60 10.87 7.58
CA THR A 484 47.27 9.60 7.95
C THR A 484 46.44 8.32 7.69
N SER A 485 45.18 8.41 7.25
CA SER A 485 44.28 7.25 7.05
C SER A 485 43.93 6.91 5.59
N ILE A 486 44.38 7.70 4.61
CA ILE A 486 44.08 7.49 3.19
C ILE A 486 45.37 7.15 2.46
N THR A 487 45.39 6.00 1.77
CA THR A 487 46.54 5.53 0.99
C THR A 487 46.71 6.33 -0.30
N LYS A 488 47.90 6.32 -0.90
CA LYS A 488 48.18 7.07 -2.14
C LYS A 488 47.23 6.66 -3.28
N GLU A 489 46.90 5.38 -3.35
CA GLU A 489 46.02 4.79 -4.36
C GLU A 489 44.59 5.30 -4.22
N ALA A 490 44.11 5.52 -3.00
CA ALA A 490 42.81 6.14 -2.78
C ALA A 490 42.78 7.62 -3.21
N ALA A 491 43.88 8.36 -3.00
CA ALA A 491 44.01 9.74 -3.49
C ALA A 491 44.11 9.80 -5.02
N GLU A 492 44.86 8.89 -5.64
CA GLU A 492 44.94 8.74 -7.10
C GLU A 492 43.57 8.41 -7.70
N MET A 493 42.81 7.50 -7.08
CA MET A 493 41.43 7.20 -7.51
C MET A 493 40.52 8.43 -7.41
N GLU A 494 40.62 9.23 -6.32
CA GLU A 494 39.86 10.47 -6.19
C GLU A 494 40.20 11.47 -7.32
N GLU A 495 41.49 11.62 -7.64
CA GLU A 495 41.95 12.48 -8.73
C GLU A 495 41.48 11.97 -10.11
N MET A 496 41.55 10.65 -10.34
CA MET A 496 41.05 10.02 -11.57
C MET A 496 39.55 10.23 -11.76
N VAL A 497 38.75 10.07 -10.71
CA VAL A 497 37.30 10.28 -10.72
C VAL A 497 36.95 11.73 -11.02
N ARG A 498 37.70 12.68 -10.45
CA ARG A 498 37.50 14.11 -10.68
C ARG A 498 37.85 14.51 -12.12
N ASN A 499 38.91 13.92 -12.68
CA ASN A 499 39.44 14.30 -13.99
C ASN A 499 38.83 13.50 -15.16
N SER A 500 38.19 12.35 -14.91
CA SER A 500 37.63 11.47 -15.94
C SER A 500 36.16 11.12 -15.68
N HIS A 501 35.39 11.02 -16.77
CA HIS A 501 34.01 10.51 -16.77
C HIS A 501 33.90 9.11 -17.38
N ASP A 502 35.03 8.47 -17.74
CA ASP A 502 35.06 7.16 -18.39
C ASP A 502 34.93 6.00 -17.40
N PHE A 503 33.93 6.10 -16.52
CA PHE A 503 33.57 5.06 -15.57
C PHE A 503 32.13 4.62 -15.83
N SER A 504 31.91 3.32 -15.68
CA SER A 504 30.56 2.72 -15.71
C SER A 504 29.77 3.13 -14.48
N VAL A 505 30.44 3.22 -13.32
CA VAL A 505 29.90 3.83 -12.10
C VAL A 505 30.91 4.83 -11.57
N ARG A 506 30.52 6.10 -11.47
CA ARG A 506 31.34 7.19 -10.96
C ARG A 506 30.69 7.78 -9.73
N VAL A 507 31.36 7.70 -8.60
CA VAL A 507 30.95 8.29 -7.31
C VAL A 507 31.96 9.39 -7.01
N GLU A 508 31.52 10.65 -6.97
CA GLU A 508 32.39 11.80 -6.78
C GLU A 508 32.00 12.52 -5.47
N GLN A 509 32.89 12.46 -4.48
CA GLN A 509 32.77 13.19 -3.21
C GLN A 509 31.44 12.99 -2.48
N VAL A 510 30.89 11.77 -2.55
CA VAL A 510 29.57 11.48 -2.03
C VAL A 510 29.57 11.35 -0.52
N SER A 511 28.61 11.99 0.12
CA SER A 511 28.41 11.93 1.57
C SER A 511 26.97 11.60 1.94
N ARG A 512 26.81 10.90 3.07
CA ARG A 512 25.52 10.62 3.71
C ARG A 512 25.63 10.61 5.22
N LEU A 513 24.75 11.40 5.85
CA LEU A 513 24.61 11.52 7.30
C LEU A 513 23.26 10.94 7.74
N PHE A 514 23.24 10.29 8.89
CA PHE A 514 22.04 9.88 9.61
C PHE A 514 22.06 10.49 11.01
N PHE A 515 20.93 10.42 11.73
CA PHE A 515 20.85 10.83 13.12
C PHE A 515 20.47 9.65 13.99
N ASP A 516 21.13 9.51 15.13
CA ASP A 516 20.72 8.56 16.16
C ASP A 516 19.46 9.04 16.90
N ASN A 517 18.87 8.20 17.75
CA ASN A 517 17.76 8.52 18.64
C ASN A 517 18.05 9.75 19.52
N HIS A 518 19.32 9.97 19.84
CA HIS A 518 19.82 11.15 20.58
C HIS A 518 20.04 12.39 19.70
N HIS A 519 19.62 12.36 18.43
CA HIS A 519 19.79 13.43 17.45
C HIS A 519 21.26 13.81 17.17
N GLN A 520 22.20 12.88 17.42
CA GLN A 520 23.60 13.06 17.08
C GLN A 520 23.86 12.61 15.63
N PRO A 521 24.64 13.38 14.84
CA PRO A 521 24.93 13.03 13.46
C PRO A 521 25.91 11.85 13.40
N ILE A 522 25.52 10.79 12.70
CA ILE A 522 26.35 9.64 12.35
C ILE A 522 26.65 9.72 10.85
N THR A 523 27.92 9.92 10.51
CA THR A 523 28.38 9.94 9.12
C THR A 523 28.53 8.50 8.62
N ALA A 524 27.56 8.03 7.84
CA ALA A 524 27.61 6.68 7.27
C ALA A 524 28.49 6.62 6.01
N VAL A 525 28.53 7.69 5.23
CA VAL A 525 29.40 7.83 4.04
C VAL A 525 29.98 9.24 4.07
N ASN A 526 31.29 9.38 3.92
CA ASN A 526 32.02 10.62 4.13
C ASN A 526 32.98 10.89 2.98
N ASN A 527 32.61 11.81 2.08
CA ASN A 527 33.41 12.27 0.95
C ASN A 527 34.02 11.12 0.12
N VAL A 528 33.20 10.13 -0.23
CA VAL A 528 33.65 8.95 -0.96
C VAL A 528 33.77 9.25 -2.45
N SER A 529 34.95 9.01 -3.00
CA SER A 529 35.23 9.09 -4.44
C SER A 529 35.67 7.71 -4.97
N LEU A 530 34.91 7.15 -5.91
CA LEU A 530 35.12 5.81 -6.44
C LEU A 530 34.73 5.73 -7.93
N GLY A 531 35.61 5.17 -8.75
CA GLY A 531 35.36 4.93 -10.17
C GLY A 531 35.42 3.45 -10.51
N VAL A 532 34.35 2.89 -11.06
CA VAL A 532 34.32 1.50 -11.56
C VAL A 532 34.32 1.49 -13.08
N ARG A 533 35.33 0.84 -13.66
CA ARG A 533 35.52 0.73 -15.11
C ARG A 533 34.47 -0.18 -15.75
N LYS A 534 34.24 -0.02 -17.06
CA LYS A 534 33.33 -0.87 -17.83
C LYS A 534 33.82 -2.32 -17.86
N ASN A 535 32.89 -3.27 -17.75
CA ASN A 535 33.16 -4.72 -17.79
C ASN A 535 34.22 -5.18 -16.77
N HIS A 536 34.37 -4.44 -15.66
CA HIS A 536 35.21 -4.83 -14.54
C HIS A 536 34.35 -5.40 -13.41
N LEU A 537 34.92 -6.34 -12.67
CA LEU A 537 34.35 -6.81 -11.42
C LEU A 537 35.08 -6.11 -10.27
N PHE A 538 34.36 -5.23 -9.59
CA PHE A 538 34.89 -4.39 -8.54
C PHE A 538 34.43 -4.87 -7.15
N GLY A 539 35.38 -5.16 -6.26
CA GLY A 539 35.12 -5.59 -4.90
C GLY A 539 35.00 -4.41 -3.95
N PHE A 540 33.89 -4.32 -3.23
CA PHE A 540 33.66 -3.29 -2.22
C PHE A 540 33.67 -3.92 -0.82
N LEU A 541 34.84 -3.88 -0.16
CA LEU A 541 35.09 -4.49 1.13
C LEU A 541 35.00 -3.48 2.27
N GLY A 542 34.67 -3.95 3.47
CA GLY A 542 34.67 -3.15 4.69
C GLY A 542 34.02 -3.90 5.84
N ALA A 543 34.24 -3.47 7.07
CA ALA A 543 33.58 -4.04 8.23
C ALA A 543 32.05 -3.79 8.21
N ASN A 544 31.30 -4.50 9.05
CA ASN A 544 29.90 -4.17 9.29
C ASN A 544 29.80 -2.76 9.87
N GLY A 545 28.88 -1.95 9.34
CA GLY A 545 28.76 -0.54 9.71
C GLY A 545 29.71 0.42 8.97
N ALA A 546 30.55 -0.06 8.05
CA ALA A 546 31.46 0.82 7.29
C ALA A 546 30.75 1.80 6.33
N GLY A 547 29.49 1.53 5.94
CA GLY A 547 28.71 2.36 5.00
C GLY A 547 28.36 1.71 3.66
N LYS A 548 28.71 0.44 3.44
CA LYS A 548 28.55 -0.28 2.15
C LYS A 548 27.13 -0.28 1.60
N THR A 549 26.18 -0.83 2.35
CA THR A 549 24.78 -0.90 1.93
C THR A 549 24.17 0.50 1.74
N THR A 550 24.60 1.49 2.52
CA THR A 550 24.20 2.89 2.35
C THR A 550 24.66 3.43 1.00
N LEU A 551 25.92 3.19 0.62
CA LEU A 551 26.46 3.61 -0.66
C LEU A 551 25.75 2.91 -1.83
N ILE A 552 25.50 1.59 -1.75
CA ILE A 552 24.71 0.86 -2.77
C ILE A 552 23.32 1.47 -2.92
N LYS A 553 22.63 1.79 -1.82
CA LYS A 553 21.31 2.43 -1.87
C LYS A 553 21.36 3.82 -2.53
N MET A 554 22.47 4.54 -2.42
CA MET A 554 22.68 5.80 -3.13
C MET A 554 22.97 5.59 -4.62
N ILE A 555 23.83 4.63 -4.98
CA ILE A 555 24.12 4.26 -6.37
C ILE A 555 22.86 3.79 -7.12
N THR A 556 21.90 3.21 -6.40
CA THR A 556 20.65 2.72 -6.99
C THR A 556 19.53 3.76 -7.01
N GLY A 557 19.78 4.95 -6.46
CA GLY A 557 18.79 6.01 -6.32
C GLY A 557 17.65 5.68 -5.36
N MET A 558 17.80 4.64 -4.52
CA MET A 558 16.84 4.29 -3.45
C MET A 558 17.00 5.20 -2.23
N LEU A 559 18.21 5.72 -2.00
CA LEU A 559 18.52 6.70 -0.97
C LEU A 559 19.11 7.95 -1.64
N PRO A 560 18.62 9.17 -1.34
CA PRO A 560 19.18 10.37 -1.93
C PRO A 560 20.54 10.71 -1.32
N ILE A 561 21.45 11.22 -2.14
CA ILE A 561 22.74 11.73 -1.69
C ILE A 561 22.59 13.03 -0.90
N SER A 562 23.42 13.21 0.13
CA SER A 562 23.47 14.47 0.89
C SER A 562 24.37 15.49 0.20
N ASP A 563 25.56 15.05 -0.23
CA ASP A 563 26.53 15.85 -0.98
C ASP A 563 27.20 15.00 -2.06
N GLY A 564 27.87 15.66 -3.00
CA GLY A 564 28.59 15.03 -4.11
C GLY A 564 27.71 14.67 -5.30
N ASN A 565 28.23 13.80 -6.15
CA ASN A 565 27.57 13.39 -7.39
C ASN A 565 27.77 11.90 -7.70
N ILE A 566 26.77 11.25 -8.32
CA ILE A 566 26.91 9.87 -8.81
C ILE A 566 26.43 9.82 -10.26
N GLU A 567 27.26 9.23 -11.12
CA GLU A 567 26.97 8.98 -12.53
C GLU A 567 27.07 7.48 -12.85
N ILE A 568 26.19 7.03 -13.73
CA ILE A 568 26.11 5.65 -14.20
C ILE A 568 26.08 5.69 -15.71
N GLU A 569 27.04 5.01 -16.35
CA GLU A 569 27.29 5.12 -17.80
C GLU A 569 27.36 6.59 -18.25
N SER A 570 28.05 7.42 -17.47
CA SER A 570 28.23 8.87 -17.68
C SER A 570 26.93 9.70 -17.62
N ILE A 571 25.84 9.17 -17.05
CA ILE A 571 24.58 9.88 -16.81
C ILE A 571 24.35 10.03 -15.31
N ASN A 572 24.00 11.23 -14.85
CA ASN A 572 23.69 11.47 -13.44
C ASN A 572 22.50 10.61 -12.98
N ILE A 573 22.58 10.02 -11.77
CA ILE A 573 21.47 9.23 -11.21
C ILE A 573 20.15 10.01 -11.16
N ASN A 574 20.21 11.33 -10.89
CA ASN A 574 19.02 12.15 -10.82
C ASN A 574 18.33 12.34 -12.19
N ASP A 575 19.10 12.23 -13.28
CA ASP A 575 18.66 12.44 -14.66
C ASP A 575 18.42 11.11 -15.41
N LEU A 576 18.66 9.97 -14.75
CA LEU A 576 18.53 8.64 -15.33
C LEU A 576 17.05 8.32 -15.61
N SER A 577 16.64 8.42 -16.88
CA SER A 577 15.27 8.11 -17.33
C SER A 577 14.96 6.62 -17.26
N ASP A 578 15.92 5.78 -17.65
CA ASP A 578 15.82 4.33 -17.63
C ASP A 578 16.61 3.74 -16.46
N ARG A 579 15.89 3.35 -15.41
CA ARG A 579 16.48 2.70 -14.23
C ARG A 579 16.93 1.27 -14.48
N SER A 580 16.46 0.62 -15.55
CA SER A 580 16.78 -0.79 -15.85
C SER A 580 18.25 -1.02 -16.25
N ILE A 581 19.02 0.06 -16.45
CA ILE A 581 20.48 0.02 -16.68
C ILE A 581 21.22 -0.60 -15.48
N ILE A 582 20.64 -0.48 -14.28
CA ILE A 582 21.21 -0.98 -13.03
C ILE A 582 20.30 -2.06 -12.46
N CYS A 583 20.89 -3.18 -12.06
CA CYS A 583 20.18 -4.18 -11.25
C CYS A 583 20.90 -4.42 -9.93
N VAL A 584 20.12 -4.73 -8.90
CA VAL A 584 20.62 -4.96 -7.54
C VAL A 584 20.19 -6.33 -7.11
N CYS A 585 21.09 -7.11 -6.53
CA CYS A 585 20.75 -8.26 -5.70
C CYS A 585 20.95 -7.85 -4.24
N PRO A 586 19.88 -7.48 -3.51
CA PRO A 586 19.99 -7.05 -2.11
C PRO A 586 20.45 -8.22 -1.22
N GLN A 587 20.91 -7.92 0.00
CA GLN A 587 21.36 -8.93 0.95
C GLN A 587 20.26 -9.94 1.31
N PHE A 588 19.01 -9.48 1.47
CA PHE A 588 17.86 -10.31 1.80
C PHE A 588 16.95 -10.55 0.59
N ASN A 589 16.18 -11.63 0.63
CA ASN A 589 15.32 -12.05 -0.49
C ASN A 589 13.89 -11.46 -0.41
N ASP A 590 13.71 -10.35 0.31
CA ASP A 590 12.40 -9.72 0.58
C ASP A 590 11.74 -9.12 -0.68
N HIS A 591 12.52 -8.94 -1.74
CA HIS A 591 12.04 -8.52 -3.06
C HIS A 591 11.33 -9.64 -3.83
N LEU A 592 11.54 -10.91 -3.46
CA LEU A 592 10.88 -12.05 -4.11
C LEU A 592 9.43 -12.17 -3.64
N ILE A 593 8.55 -12.63 -4.54
CA ILE A 593 7.12 -12.75 -4.27
C ILE A 593 6.83 -14.17 -3.77
N PRO A 594 6.49 -14.40 -2.49
CA PRO A 594 6.30 -15.74 -1.91
C PRO A 594 5.17 -16.52 -2.61
N GLU A 595 4.13 -15.75 -2.97
CA GLU A 595 3.14 -15.97 -4.03
C GLU A 595 3.53 -16.91 -5.15
N MET A 596 4.66 -16.63 -5.82
CA MET A 596 4.97 -16.97 -7.21
C MET A 596 6.00 -18.09 -7.33
N THR A 597 5.99 -18.85 -8.43
CA THR A 597 7.02 -19.87 -8.70
C THR A 597 8.26 -19.26 -9.33
N VAL A 598 9.38 -20.01 -9.34
CA VAL A 598 10.63 -19.61 -10.01
C VAL A 598 10.37 -19.22 -11.47
N LEU A 599 9.67 -20.05 -12.24
CA LEU A 599 9.32 -19.73 -13.64
C LEU A 599 8.44 -18.49 -13.78
N GLU A 600 7.50 -18.29 -12.86
CA GLU A 600 6.62 -17.13 -12.89
C GLU A 600 7.37 -15.83 -12.57
N HIS A 601 8.41 -15.86 -11.73
CA HIS A 601 9.28 -14.71 -11.52
C HIS A 601 10.02 -14.34 -12.81
N PHE A 602 10.66 -15.31 -13.47
CA PHE A 602 11.31 -15.05 -14.76
C PHE A 602 10.33 -14.51 -15.81
N THR A 603 9.11 -15.05 -15.85
CA THR A 603 8.06 -14.57 -16.77
C THR A 603 7.61 -13.14 -16.42
N LEU A 604 7.52 -12.81 -15.14
CA LEU A 604 7.21 -11.45 -14.70
C LEU A 604 8.28 -10.46 -15.15
N TYR A 605 9.55 -10.75 -14.88
CA TYR A 605 10.64 -9.85 -15.25
C TYR A 605 10.85 -9.80 -16.77
N SER A 606 10.60 -10.87 -17.51
CA SER A 606 10.68 -10.81 -18.98
C SER A 606 9.63 -9.87 -19.58
N LEU A 607 8.44 -9.83 -18.97
CA LEU A 607 7.38 -8.89 -19.32
C LEU A 607 7.72 -7.45 -18.91
N ILE A 608 8.34 -7.24 -17.74
CA ILE A 608 8.82 -5.92 -17.31
C ILE A 608 9.84 -5.39 -18.32
N TYR A 609 10.81 -6.21 -18.72
CA TYR A 609 11.82 -5.82 -19.71
C TYR A 609 11.31 -5.74 -21.16
N GLY A 610 10.05 -6.09 -21.44
CA GLY A 610 9.52 -6.10 -22.81
C GLY A 610 10.28 -7.06 -23.76
N GLN A 611 10.84 -8.13 -23.21
CA GLN A 611 11.61 -9.12 -23.97
C GLN A 611 10.71 -9.94 -24.88
N ASN A 612 11.25 -10.37 -26.03
CA ASN A 612 10.55 -11.30 -26.91
C ASN A 612 10.43 -12.66 -26.22
N GLN A 613 9.27 -13.32 -26.32
CA GLN A 613 9.02 -14.61 -25.68
C GLN A 613 10.02 -15.71 -26.11
N LYS A 614 10.54 -15.66 -27.34
CA LYS A 614 11.56 -16.61 -27.81
C LYS A 614 12.90 -16.37 -27.13
N GLU A 615 13.36 -15.12 -27.11
CA GLU A 615 14.61 -14.70 -26.47
C GLU A 615 14.54 -14.95 -24.96
N SER A 616 13.42 -14.58 -24.33
CA SER A 616 13.23 -14.79 -22.90
C SER A 616 13.29 -16.29 -22.54
N ARG A 617 12.73 -17.18 -23.37
CA ARG A 617 12.83 -18.64 -23.12
C ARG A 617 14.25 -19.16 -23.20
N ILE A 618 15.09 -18.60 -24.08
CA ILE A 618 16.51 -18.97 -24.18
C ILE A 618 17.25 -18.50 -22.93
N LEU A 619 17.09 -17.23 -22.56
CA LEU A 619 17.71 -16.65 -21.36
C LEU A 619 17.26 -17.35 -20.07
N ILE A 620 15.97 -17.70 -19.98
CA ILE A 620 15.43 -18.45 -18.84
C ILE A 620 16.10 -19.83 -18.73
N ARG A 621 16.22 -20.56 -19.85
CA ARG A 621 16.91 -21.87 -19.86
C ARG A 621 18.37 -21.74 -19.47
N GLU A 622 19.07 -20.74 -20.01
CA GLU A 622 20.46 -20.46 -19.64
C GLU A 622 20.59 -20.26 -18.13
N MET A 623 19.76 -19.41 -17.51
CA MET A 623 19.81 -19.18 -16.06
C MET A 623 19.44 -20.42 -15.25
N ILE A 624 18.48 -21.22 -15.72
CA ILE A 624 18.09 -22.48 -15.07
C ILE A 624 19.24 -23.49 -15.08
N ASP A 625 19.94 -23.63 -16.21
CA ASP A 625 21.02 -24.59 -16.38
C ASP A 625 22.27 -24.17 -15.57
N ARG A 626 22.60 -22.86 -15.58
CA ARG A 626 23.78 -22.32 -14.87
C ARG A 626 23.69 -22.41 -13.35
N LEU A 627 22.49 -22.26 -12.80
CA LEU A 627 22.26 -22.25 -11.34
C LEU A 627 21.52 -23.49 -10.83
N ASP A 628 21.34 -24.50 -11.68
CA ASP A 628 20.63 -25.75 -11.34
C ASP A 628 19.28 -25.49 -10.65
N LEU A 629 18.40 -24.77 -11.36
CA LEU A 629 17.06 -24.39 -10.87
C LEU A 629 15.95 -25.34 -11.37
N SER A 630 16.31 -26.36 -12.14
CA SER A 630 15.36 -27.25 -12.83
C SER A 630 14.41 -27.96 -11.87
N SER A 631 14.90 -28.40 -10.71
CA SER A 631 14.14 -29.13 -9.69
C SER A 631 13.09 -28.28 -8.97
N ILE A 632 13.31 -26.96 -8.89
CA ILE A 632 12.48 -26.01 -8.15
C ILE A 632 11.64 -25.10 -9.05
N LEU A 633 11.74 -25.26 -10.37
CA LEU A 633 11.18 -24.37 -11.38
C LEU A 633 9.66 -24.09 -11.22
N HIS A 634 8.92 -25.10 -10.77
CA HIS A 634 7.47 -25.05 -10.54
C HIS A 634 7.07 -24.91 -9.06
N GLN A 635 8.04 -24.84 -8.15
CA GLN A 635 7.80 -24.64 -6.73
C GLN A 635 7.64 -23.15 -6.42
N LYS A 636 6.81 -22.81 -5.43
CA LYS A 636 6.63 -21.42 -4.98
C LYS A 636 7.83 -20.98 -4.16
N VAL A 637 8.15 -19.69 -4.18
CA VAL A 637 9.26 -19.14 -3.39
C VAL A 637 9.09 -19.39 -1.89
N ARG A 638 7.86 -19.39 -1.37
CA ARG A 638 7.60 -19.71 0.04
C ARG A 638 7.87 -21.17 0.44
N ASP A 639 7.92 -22.08 -0.54
CA ASP A 639 8.02 -23.53 -0.31
C ASP A 639 9.46 -24.06 -0.57
N ILE A 640 10.38 -23.23 -1.08
CA ILE A 640 11.78 -23.59 -1.36
C ILE A 640 12.72 -23.16 -0.22
N CYS A 641 13.91 -23.74 -0.15
CA CYS A 641 14.88 -23.37 0.88
C CYS A 641 15.47 -21.97 0.63
N PHE A 642 16.07 -21.38 1.67
CA PHE A 642 16.65 -20.04 1.59
C PHE A 642 17.76 -19.94 0.53
N GLY A 643 18.62 -20.97 0.42
CA GLY A 643 19.68 -21.01 -0.58
C GLY A 643 19.17 -21.06 -2.02
N ASP A 644 18.09 -21.79 -2.27
CA ASP A 644 17.42 -21.84 -3.57
C ASP A 644 16.75 -20.50 -3.93
N SER A 645 16.13 -19.84 -2.95
CA SER A 645 15.61 -18.48 -3.10
C SER A 645 16.72 -17.49 -3.44
N ARG A 646 17.89 -17.66 -2.82
CA ARG A 646 19.08 -16.84 -3.09
C ARG A 646 19.59 -17.04 -4.52
N LYS A 647 19.62 -18.28 -5.02
CA LYS A 647 19.94 -18.54 -6.43
C LYS A 647 18.97 -17.84 -7.37
N LEU A 648 17.66 -17.89 -7.10
CA LEU A 648 16.67 -17.17 -7.91
C LEU A 648 16.92 -15.66 -7.90
N ALA A 649 17.17 -15.04 -6.74
CA ALA A 649 17.46 -13.61 -6.64
C ALA A 649 18.67 -13.20 -7.51
N ILE A 650 19.76 -13.97 -7.44
CA ILE A 650 20.96 -13.76 -8.26
C ILE A 650 20.64 -13.96 -9.75
N ALA A 651 19.89 -15.01 -10.09
CA ALA A 651 19.49 -15.30 -11.47
C ALA A 651 18.68 -14.15 -12.09
N LEU A 652 17.73 -13.58 -11.35
CA LEU A 652 16.91 -12.44 -11.80
C LEU A 652 17.76 -11.20 -12.08
N CYS A 653 18.82 -11.00 -11.29
CA CYS A 653 19.74 -9.90 -11.48
C CYS A 653 20.52 -10.00 -12.80
N PHE A 654 21.00 -11.20 -13.14
CA PHE A 654 21.70 -11.44 -14.40
C PHE A 654 20.78 -11.59 -15.62
N PHE A 655 19.52 -11.94 -15.41
CA PHE A 655 18.51 -12.14 -16.45
C PHE A 655 18.11 -10.85 -17.20
N GLY A 656 18.21 -9.70 -16.53
CA GLY A 656 17.82 -8.40 -17.10
C GLY A 656 18.83 -7.78 -18.07
N PRO A 657 18.42 -6.73 -18.80
CA PRO A 657 19.27 -5.98 -19.72
C PRO A 657 20.31 -5.08 -19.02
N ALA A 658 20.34 -5.07 -17.68
CA ALA A 658 21.22 -4.22 -16.88
C ALA A 658 22.70 -4.39 -17.29
N LYS A 659 23.37 -3.25 -17.47
CA LYS A 659 24.81 -3.14 -17.75
C LYS A 659 25.63 -3.14 -16.47
N VAL A 660 25.07 -2.56 -15.41
CA VAL A 660 25.67 -2.49 -14.07
C VAL A 660 24.89 -3.39 -13.12
N ILE A 661 25.59 -4.32 -12.48
CA ILE A 661 25.03 -5.25 -11.50
C ILE A 661 25.66 -5.01 -10.14
N LEU A 662 24.84 -4.78 -9.12
CA LEU A 662 25.26 -4.61 -7.73
C LEU A 662 24.86 -5.86 -6.95
N LEU A 663 25.84 -6.58 -6.39
CA LEU A 663 25.62 -7.77 -5.58
C LEU A 663 25.97 -7.46 -4.13
N ASP A 664 24.97 -7.43 -3.25
CA ASP A 664 25.17 -7.25 -1.81
C ASP A 664 25.15 -8.61 -1.12
N GLU A 665 26.33 -9.08 -0.71
CA GLU A 665 26.56 -10.33 0.03
C GLU A 665 25.96 -11.58 -0.66
N PRO A 666 26.22 -11.82 -1.96
CA PRO A 666 25.47 -12.81 -2.76
C PRO A 666 25.61 -14.25 -2.25
N THR A 667 26.78 -14.65 -1.73
CA THR A 667 27.10 -16.06 -1.47
C THR A 667 27.18 -16.45 0.01
N THR A 668 26.85 -15.54 0.91
CA THR A 668 26.95 -15.71 2.38
C THR A 668 26.11 -16.87 2.89
N SER A 669 24.93 -17.08 2.32
CA SER A 669 23.98 -18.12 2.72
C SER A 669 24.00 -19.38 1.85
N LEU A 670 25.02 -19.55 1.01
CA LEU A 670 25.10 -20.64 0.02
C LEU A 670 26.12 -21.70 0.44
N TYR A 671 25.78 -22.97 0.18
CA TYR A 671 26.73 -24.08 0.32
C TYR A 671 27.89 -23.97 -0.68
N SER A 672 29.01 -24.62 -0.37
CA SER A 672 30.25 -24.54 -1.16
C SER A 672 30.06 -24.85 -2.66
N ASN A 673 29.29 -25.88 -3.01
CA ASN A 673 29.04 -26.24 -4.41
C ASN A 673 28.22 -25.16 -5.15
N THR A 674 27.18 -24.65 -4.51
CA THR A 674 26.32 -23.60 -5.07
C THR A 674 27.05 -22.26 -5.19
N ARG A 675 27.91 -21.95 -4.21
CA ARG A 675 28.80 -20.79 -4.28
C ARG A 675 29.69 -20.84 -5.53
N LYS A 676 30.28 -21.99 -5.85
CA LYS A 676 31.08 -22.17 -7.07
C LYS A 676 30.27 -21.90 -8.34
N GLN A 677 29.03 -22.38 -8.42
CA GLN A 677 28.16 -22.11 -9.58
C GLN A 677 27.89 -20.60 -9.76
N VAL A 678 27.61 -19.90 -8.67
CA VAL A 678 27.42 -18.45 -8.67
C VAL A 678 28.71 -17.72 -9.08
N HIS A 679 29.86 -18.15 -8.56
CA HIS A 679 31.17 -17.60 -8.91
C HIS A 679 31.46 -17.75 -10.40
N THR A 680 31.24 -18.93 -10.96
CA THR A 680 31.37 -19.16 -12.41
C THR A 680 30.45 -18.24 -13.20
N LEU A 681 29.18 -18.09 -12.80
CA LEU A 681 28.24 -17.19 -13.47
C LEU A 681 28.70 -15.73 -13.43
N ILE A 682 29.22 -15.25 -12.29
CA ILE A 682 29.74 -13.89 -12.14
C ILE A 682 30.93 -13.66 -13.08
N LEU A 683 31.89 -14.59 -13.11
CA LEU A 683 33.06 -14.51 -13.98
C LEU A 683 32.70 -14.50 -15.46
N GLU A 684 31.72 -15.31 -15.87
CA GLU A 684 31.23 -15.32 -17.25
C GLU A 684 30.50 -14.02 -17.62
N LYS A 685 29.69 -13.46 -16.71
CA LYS A 685 28.91 -12.25 -17.00
C LYS A 685 29.76 -10.97 -16.94
N LYS A 686 30.88 -10.98 -16.22
CA LYS A 686 31.86 -9.88 -16.18
C LYS A 686 32.36 -9.45 -17.56
N GLU A 687 32.47 -10.36 -18.53
CA GLU A 687 32.92 -10.02 -19.90
C GLU A 687 31.98 -9.03 -20.60
N THR A 688 30.72 -8.97 -20.18
CA THR A 688 29.66 -8.17 -20.83
C THR A 688 29.01 -7.15 -19.92
N LYS A 689 29.26 -7.23 -18.60
CA LYS A 689 28.59 -6.41 -17.59
C LYS A 689 29.60 -5.92 -16.56
N THR A 690 29.41 -4.69 -16.10
CA THR A 690 30.12 -4.15 -14.93
C THR A 690 29.46 -4.68 -13.67
N ILE A 691 30.25 -5.23 -12.74
CA ILE A 691 29.72 -5.85 -11.53
C ILE A 691 30.40 -5.22 -10.32
N LEU A 692 29.61 -4.75 -9.36
CA LEU A 692 30.08 -4.34 -8.03
C LEU A 692 29.67 -5.41 -7.03
N LEU A 693 30.65 -6.01 -6.37
CA LEU A 693 30.48 -7.06 -5.38
C LEU A 693 30.78 -6.52 -3.98
N CYS A 694 29.75 -6.36 -3.17
CA CYS A 694 29.91 -6.11 -1.73
C CYS A 694 29.93 -7.47 -1.03
N THR A 695 31.05 -7.81 -0.40
CA THR A 695 31.20 -9.06 0.34
C THR A 695 32.06 -8.84 1.58
N HIS A 696 31.78 -9.57 2.65
CA HIS A 696 32.69 -9.71 3.79
C HIS A 696 33.59 -10.93 3.66
N LEU A 697 33.37 -11.77 2.64
CA LEU A 697 34.16 -12.96 2.38
C LEU A 697 35.40 -12.58 1.57
N LEU A 698 36.51 -12.35 2.27
CA LEU A 698 37.74 -11.83 1.65
C LEU A 698 38.32 -12.77 0.60
N HIS A 699 38.21 -14.09 0.78
CA HIS A 699 38.58 -15.06 -0.26
C HIS A 699 37.71 -14.94 -1.53
N GLU A 700 36.43 -14.56 -1.41
CA GLU A 700 35.58 -14.36 -2.57
C GLU A 700 36.03 -13.14 -3.38
N ALA A 701 36.35 -12.04 -2.70
CA ALA A 701 36.88 -10.86 -3.36
C ALA A 701 38.26 -11.12 -4.00
N ASP A 702 39.15 -11.84 -3.32
CA ASP A 702 40.48 -12.22 -3.83
C ASP A 702 40.38 -13.09 -5.09
N PHE A 703 39.41 -14.02 -5.13
CA PHE A 703 39.23 -14.92 -6.28
C PHE A 703 38.52 -14.27 -7.47
N LEU A 704 37.54 -13.39 -7.23
CA LEU A 704 36.68 -12.87 -8.29
C LEU A 704 37.11 -11.50 -8.81
N CYS A 705 37.45 -10.57 -7.92
CA CYS A 705 37.53 -9.14 -8.24
C CYS A 705 38.84 -8.75 -8.94
N ASP A 706 38.73 -7.84 -9.90
CA ASP A 706 39.89 -7.23 -10.56
C ASP A 706 40.54 -6.18 -9.67
N GLU A 707 39.71 -5.33 -9.09
CA GLU A 707 40.07 -4.24 -8.20
C GLU A 707 39.19 -4.30 -6.96
N ILE A 708 39.76 -3.89 -5.83
CA ILE A 708 39.10 -3.92 -4.54
C ILE A 708 39.28 -2.56 -3.88
N SER A 709 38.20 -1.97 -3.37
CA SER A 709 38.27 -0.89 -2.39
C SER A 709 38.01 -1.40 -0.98
N ILE A 710 38.76 -0.89 -0.01
CA ILE A 710 38.51 -1.12 1.42
C ILE A 710 37.97 0.15 2.05
N MET A 711 36.77 0.07 2.62
CA MET A 711 36.06 1.16 3.27
C MET A 711 36.10 1.01 4.80
N ILE A 712 36.46 2.08 5.51
CA ILE A 712 36.50 2.15 6.98
C ILE A 712 35.85 3.46 7.43
N LYS A 713 34.94 3.39 8.41
CA LYS A 713 34.25 4.55 9.01
C LYS A 713 33.71 5.58 7.99
N GLY A 714 33.06 5.11 6.92
CA GLY A 714 32.48 6.01 5.94
C GLY A 714 33.42 6.46 4.81
N ARG A 715 34.71 6.11 4.84
CA ARG A 715 35.74 6.58 3.89
C ARG A 715 36.41 5.43 3.15
N ILE A 716 36.88 5.68 1.94
CA ILE A 716 37.74 4.74 1.21
C ILE A 716 39.17 4.91 1.72
N CYS A 717 39.75 3.84 2.25
CA CYS A 717 41.13 3.85 2.74
C CYS A 717 42.12 3.49 1.63
N THR A 718 41.79 2.50 0.80
CA THR A 718 42.64 2.05 -0.30
C THR A 718 41.82 1.43 -1.44
N VAL A 719 42.35 1.51 -2.65
CA VAL A 719 41.80 0.89 -3.86
C VAL A 719 42.96 0.31 -4.68
N ASP A 720 43.02 -1.00 -4.86
CA ASP A 720 44.04 -1.64 -5.71
C ASP A 720 43.60 -3.07 -6.05
N THR A 721 44.39 -3.78 -6.85
CA THR A 721 44.20 -5.21 -7.10
C THR A 721 44.44 -6.04 -5.83
N PRO A 722 43.75 -7.19 -5.64
CA PRO A 722 43.97 -8.04 -4.47
C PRO A 722 45.46 -8.45 -4.29
N GLN A 723 46.16 -8.69 -5.40
CA GLN A 723 47.57 -9.07 -5.42
C GLN A 723 48.47 -7.91 -4.95
N ASN A 724 48.22 -6.69 -5.41
CA ASN A 724 48.99 -5.52 -4.97
C ASN A 724 48.73 -5.21 -3.49
N LEU A 725 47.48 -5.35 -3.02
CA LEU A 725 47.14 -5.16 -1.61
C LEU A 725 47.89 -6.15 -0.73
N THR A 726 47.88 -7.43 -1.08
CA THR A 726 48.59 -8.49 -0.33
C THR A 726 50.11 -8.33 -0.38
N GLN A 727 50.68 -7.83 -1.49
CA GLN A 727 52.10 -7.53 -1.58
C GLN A 727 52.49 -6.32 -0.71
N LYS A 728 51.72 -5.23 -0.73
CA LYS A 728 52.03 -3.97 -0.02
C LYS A 728 51.78 -4.04 1.48
N PHE A 729 50.61 -4.55 1.88
CA PHE A 729 50.19 -4.61 3.28
C PHE A 729 50.26 -6.03 3.87
N GLY A 730 50.86 -6.98 3.16
CA GLY A 730 51.15 -8.30 3.72
C GLY A 730 52.28 -8.21 4.75
N THR A 731 52.00 -8.58 6.00
CA THR A 731 52.98 -8.48 7.09
C THR A 731 54.10 -9.50 7.00
N SER A 732 53.84 -10.66 6.39
CA SER A 732 54.72 -11.81 6.53
C SER A 732 54.57 -12.88 5.45
N ILE A 733 55.67 -13.55 5.14
CA ILE A 733 55.71 -14.76 4.32
C ILE A 733 55.83 -15.97 5.26
N LYS A 734 55.02 -16.99 5.01
CA LYS A 734 55.08 -18.28 5.70
C LYS A 734 55.79 -19.30 4.80
N ILE A 735 56.82 -19.93 5.34
CA ILE A 735 57.67 -20.91 4.66
C ILE A 735 57.45 -22.27 5.32
N ASP A 736 56.81 -23.19 4.60
CA ASP A 736 56.58 -24.57 5.03
C ASP A 736 57.62 -25.48 4.36
N ILE A 737 58.51 -26.04 5.17
CA ILE A 737 59.64 -26.88 4.74
C ILE A 737 59.35 -28.34 5.10
N LEU A 738 59.47 -29.24 4.13
CA LEU A 738 59.46 -30.69 4.32
C LEU A 738 60.89 -31.19 4.48
N LEU A 739 61.14 -31.93 5.56
CA LEU A 739 62.46 -32.47 5.89
C LEU A 739 62.65 -33.87 5.32
N THR A 740 63.91 -34.26 5.09
CA THR A 740 64.25 -35.58 4.57
C THR A 740 63.82 -36.71 5.51
N ASN A 741 64.12 -36.57 6.80
CA ASN A 741 63.82 -37.55 7.84
C ASN A 741 63.58 -36.84 9.18
N SER A 742 62.98 -37.53 10.15
CA SER A 742 62.78 -37.03 11.53
C SER A 742 64.04 -37.06 12.40
N SER A 743 65.24 -37.23 11.81
CA SER A 743 66.48 -37.32 12.59
C SER A 743 66.87 -35.97 13.19
N PHE A 744 67.54 -36.00 14.34
CA PHE A 744 68.03 -34.79 15.01
C PHE A 744 69.02 -34.00 14.12
N ASP A 745 69.89 -34.70 13.40
CA ASP A 745 70.87 -34.10 12.48
C ASP A 745 70.20 -33.31 11.33
N THR A 746 69.19 -33.88 10.68
CA THR A 746 68.43 -33.20 9.59
C THR A 746 67.73 -31.93 10.11
N ASN A 747 67.22 -32.01 11.34
CA ASN A 747 66.57 -30.91 12.02
C ASN A 747 67.55 -29.77 12.34
N GLU A 748 68.77 -30.10 12.77
CA GLU A 748 69.80 -29.12 13.09
C GLU A 748 70.38 -28.48 11.81
N LYS A 749 70.63 -29.28 10.77
CA LYS A 749 71.05 -28.79 9.44
C LYS A 749 70.07 -27.76 8.87
N CYS A 750 68.77 -28.03 8.92
CA CYS A 750 67.76 -27.09 8.46
C CYS A 750 67.67 -25.83 9.35
N SER A 751 67.75 -25.97 10.68
CA SER A 751 67.84 -24.81 11.58
C SER A 751 69.01 -23.90 11.21
N ASN A 752 70.20 -24.48 11.05
CA ASN A 752 71.44 -23.74 10.79
C ASN A 752 71.40 -23.06 9.41
N PHE A 753 70.83 -23.72 8.41
CA PHE A 753 70.59 -23.12 7.10
C PHE A 753 69.69 -21.88 7.23
N MET A 754 68.54 -22.02 7.89
CA MET A 754 67.58 -20.92 8.03
C MET A 754 68.15 -19.76 8.85
N THR A 755 68.89 -20.01 9.93
CA THR A 755 69.48 -18.94 10.73
C THR A 755 70.63 -18.23 10.03
N HIS A 756 71.37 -18.93 9.15
CA HIS A 756 72.48 -18.35 8.40
C HIS A 756 72.00 -17.47 7.24
N PHE A 757 71.08 -17.99 6.42
CA PHE A 757 70.63 -17.29 5.21
C PHE A 757 69.39 -16.40 5.42
N LEU A 758 68.57 -16.68 6.44
CA LEU A 758 67.34 -15.96 6.77
C LEU A 758 67.27 -15.64 8.28
N PRO A 759 68.18 -14.81 8.82
CA PRO A 759 68.28 -14.57 10.27
C PRO A 759 67.03 -13.93 10.89
N THR A 760 66.22 -13.23 10.09
CA THR A 760 64.95 -12.63 10.53
C THR A 760 63.77 -13.61 10.54
N ALA A 761 63.93 -14.81 9.97
CA ALA A 761 62.89 -15.84 9.94
C ALA A 761 62.69 -16.49 11.32
N LYS A 762 61.47 -16.38 11.87
CA LYS A 762 61.10 -16.99 13.15
C LYS A 762 60.45 -18.35 12.93
N LEU A 763 60.94 -19.38 13.62
CA LEU A 763 60.30 -20.69 13.64
C LEU A 763 58.97 -20.60 14.41
N VAL A 764 57.86 -20.95 13.76
CA VAL A 764 56.51 -20.91 14.35
C VAL A 764 56.06 -22.29 14.78
N ILE A 765 56.26 -23.30 13.92
CA ILE A 765 55.82 -24.68 14.18
C ILE A 765 56.96 -25.64 13.82
N SER A 766 57.25 -26.56 14.73
CA SER A 766 58.19 -27.67 14.53
C SER A 766 57.45 -29.00 14.61
N ARG A 767 57.45 -29.78 13.53
CA ARG A 767 56.89 -31.14 13.44
C ARG A 767 58.01 -32.12 13.09
N PRO A 768 57.84 -33.44 13.32
CA PRO A 768 58.90 -34.43 13.08
C PRO A 768 59.51 -34.38 11.67
N ASN A 769 58.67 -34.21 10.64
CA ASN A 769 59.10 -34.17 9.23
C ASN A 769 58.86 -32.82 8.55
N SER A 770 58.46 -31.77 9.28
CA SER A 770 58.21 -30.46 8.67
C SER A 770 58.42 -29.30 9.64
N ARG A 771 58.79 -28.14 9.09
CA ARG A 771 59.03 -26.93 9.85
C ARG A 771 58.39 -25.74 9.17
N ILE A 772 57.88 -24.82 9.98
CA ILE A 772 57.17 -23.64 9.51
C ILE A 772 57.89 -22.42 10.03
N TYR A 773 58.43 -21.62 9.13
CA TYR A 773 59.07 -20.35 9.44
C TYR A 773 58.18 -19.18 8.97
N LYS A 774 58.32 -18.05 9.65
CA LYS A 774 57.63 -16.80 9.32
C LYS A 774 58.65 -15.67 9.25
N ILE A 775 58.72 -14.98 8.13
CA ILE A 775 59.61 -13.85 7.88
C ILE A 775 58.79 -12.61 7.50
N SER A 776 59.28 -11.40 7.80
CA SER A 776 58.56 -10.19 7.40
C SER A 776 58.71 -9.94 5.90
N ASN A 777 57.64 -9.47 5.25
CA ASN A 777 57.64 -9.15 3.83
C ASN A 777 58.52 -7.92 3.48
N LYS A 778 58.95 -7.16 4.50
CA LYS A 778 59.90 -6.04 4.36
C LYS A 778 61.36 -6.49 4.28
N ASP A 779 61.66 -7.69 4.78
CA ASP A 779 63.04 -8.15 4.95
C ASP A 779 63.58 -8.87 3.70
N ILE A 780 62.70 -9.47 2.89
CA ILE A 780 63.09 -10.25 1.70
C ILE A 780 62.00 -10.28 0.65
N THR A 781 62.38 -10.27 -0.63
CA THR A 781 61.44 -10.45 -1.75
C THR A 781 61.24 -11.93 -2.11
N PHE A 782 60.12 -12.28 -2.74
CA PHE A 782 59.86 -13.66 -3.16
C PHE A 782 60.97 -14.27 -4.05
N PRO A 783 61.46 -13.60 -5.11
CA PRO A 783 62.52 -14.16 -5.95
C PRO A 783 63.81 -14.47 -5.19
N GLU A 784 64.22 -13.58 -4.28
CA GLU A 784 65.39 -13.79 -3.42
C GLU A 784 65.17 -14.96 -2.45
N LEU A 785 63.98 -15.03 -1.84
CA LEU A 785 63.61 -16.12 -0.95
C LEU A 785 63.61 -17.48 -1.65
N PHE A 786 63.08 -17.55 -2.87
CA PHE A 786 63.07 -18.78 -3.68
C PHE A 786 64.50 -19.22 -4.03
N ASN A 787 65.37 -18.30 -4.45
CA ASN A 787 66.76 -18.61 -4.77
C ASN A 787 67.52 -19.18 -3.54
N ILE A 788 67.30 -18.60 -2.36
CA ILE A 788 67.89 -19.10 -1.11
C ILE A 788 67.37 -20.51 -0.81
N LEU A 789 66.04 -20.72 -0.84
CA LEU A 789 65.47 -22.03 -0.49
C LEU A 789 65.82 -23.14 -1.51
N GLU A 790 66.01 -22.81 -2.79
CA GLU A 790 66.52 -23.75 -3.80
C GLU A 790 67.97 -24.18 -3.53
N GLN A 791 68.83 -23.27 -3.05
CA GLN A 791 70.18 -23.63 -2.59
C GLN A 791 70.10 -24.59 -1.39
N GLY A 792 69.12 -24.39 -0.51
CA GLY A 792 68.82 -25.30 0.59
C GLY A 792 68.39 -26.70 0.15
N GLN A 793 67.72 -26.81 -1.00
CA GLN A 793 67.24 -28.08 -1.56
C GLN A 793 68.33 -28.85 -2.32
N THR A 794 69.29 -28.14 -2.93
CA THR A 794 70.39 -28.74 -3.69
C THR A 794 71.58 -29.17 -2.82
N GLY A 795 71.74 -28.59 -1.63
CA GLY A 795 72.76 -28.98 -0.64
C GLY A 795 72.30 -30.03 0.38
N ASP A 796 73.23 -30.56 1.18
CA ASP A 796 72.94 -31.46 2.33
C ASP A 796 72.41 -30.66 3.55
N HIS A 797 71.33 -29.91 3.35
CA HIS A 797 70.69 -29.08 4.39
C HIS A 797 69.42 -29.70 4.95
N GLY A 798 69.07 -30.92 4.53
CA GLY A 798 67.92 -31.67 5.06
C GLY A 798 66.55 -31.20 4.55
N ILE A 799 66.52 -30.38 3.48
CA ILE A 799 65.31 -29.84 2.86
C ILE A 799 64.95 -30.67 1.63
N VAL A 800 63.78 -31.29 1.62
CA VAL A 800 63.29 -32.05 0.45
C VAL A 800 62.48 -31.17 -0.48
N TYR A 801 61.61 -30.36 0.10
CA TYR A 801 60.68 -29.51 -0.63
C TYR A 801 60.26 -28.36 0.28
N PHE A 802 59.94 -27.22 -0.30
CA PHE A 802 59.47 -26.06 0.43
C PHE A 802 58.26 -25.44 -0.28
N THR A 803 57.41 -24.78 0.49
CA THR A 803 56.32 -23.95 -0.02
C THR A 803 56.36 -22.60 0.66
N CYS A 804 56.26 -21.53 -0.13
CA CYS A 804 56.14 -20.17 0.39
C CYS A 804 54.72 -19.70 0.15
N THR A 805 54.07 -19.19 1.19
CA THR A 805 52.72 -18.62 1.12
C THR A 805 52.77 -17.19 1.63
N SER A 806 52.23 -16.26 0.85
CA SER A 806 52.05 -14.86 1.26
C SER A 806 50.92 -14.74 2.29
N SER A 807 50.84 -13.58 2.93
CA SER A 807 49.66 -13.18 3.70
C SER A 807 48.41 -13.25 2.82
N SER A 808 47.32 -13.80 3.38
CA SER A 808 46.01 -13.77 2.74
C SER A 808 45.45 -12.36 2.73
N LEU A 809 44.53 -12.07 1.80
CA LEU A 809 43.80 -10.80 1.77
C LEU A 809 43.09 -10.51 3.10
N GLU A 810 42.73 -11.55 3.86
CA GLU A 810 42.19 -11.43 5.21
C GLU A 810 43.16 -10.82 6.22
N GLN A 811 44.41 -11.30 6.24
CA GLN A 811 45.42 -10.72 7.12
C GLN A 811 45.76 -9.28 6.72
N THR A 812 45.88 -9.04 5.42
CA THR A 812 46.09 -7.71 4.83
C THR A 812 44.98 -6.74 5.21
N PHE A 813 43.72 -7.17 5.14
CA PHE A 813 42.56 -6.37 5.53
C PHE A 813 42.58 -6.01 7.02
N LEU A 814 42.88 -6.97 7.91
CA LEU A 814 43.01 -6.72 9.35
C LEU A 814 44.17 -5.76 9.66
N GLU A 815 45.26 -5.86 8.92
CA GLU A 815 46.39 -4.94 9.07
C GLU A 815 46.04 -3.52 8.62
N ILE A 816 45.34 -3.36 7.50
CA ILE A 816 44.84 -2.06 7.03
C ILE A 816 43.89 -1.45 8.05
N ILE A 817 42.99 -2.23 8.64
CA ILE A 817 42.12 -1.76 9.73
C ILE A 817 42.95 -1.30 10.93
N LYS A 818 43.93 -2.10 11.35
CA LYS A 818 44.80 -1.76 12.47
C LYS A 818 45.58 -0.47 12.23
N LEU A 819 46.11 -0.28 11.02
CA LEU A 819 46.83 0.94 10.63
C LEU A 819 45.89 2.15 10.62
N ALA A 820 44.67 1.99 10.08
CA ALA A 820 43.65 3.03 10.09
C ALA A 820 43.20 3.41 11.51
N GLU A 821 43.04 2.43 12.40
CA GLU A 821 42.70 2.67 13.80
C GLU A 821 43.84 3.34 14.57
N GLN A 822 45.10 2.93 14.33
CA GLN A 822 46.27 3.54 14.98
C GLN A 822 46.46 5.01 14.58
N GLY A 823 46.12 5.39 13.35
CA GLY A 823 46.08 6.79 12.92
C GLY A 823 45.01 7.63 13.64
N ASP A 824 43.94 7.01 14.14
CA ASP A 824 42.86 7.65 14.91
C ASP A 824 43.14 7.71 16.43
N VAL A 825 44.17 7.03 16.94
CA VAL A 825 44.49 6.99 18.40
C VAL A 825 45.04 8.32 18.93
N GLU A 826 45.50 9.23 18.08
CA GLU A 826 45.75 10.63 18.50
C GLU A 826 44.45 11.45 18.65
N GLY A 827 43.28 10.88 18.30
CA GLY A 827 41.99 11.59 18.28
C GLY A 827 40.85 11.00 19.13
N SER A 828 40.76 9.68 19.37
CA SER A 828 39.74 9.15 20.31
C SER A 828 39.89 7.67 20.65
N VAL A 829 39.89 7.38 21.95
CA VAL A 829 39.94 6.03 22.54
C VAL A 829 38.56 5.37 22.52
N SER A 830 38.54 4.10 22.07
CA SER A 830 37.69 2.96 22.48
C SER A 830 36.95 2.29 21.32
N LEU A 831 37.23 0.99 21.10
CA LEU A 831 36.27 -0.08 20.73
C LEU A 831 36.95 -1.44 20.36
N LEU A 832 37.89 -1.94 21.18
CA LEU A 832 38.28 -3.36 21.13
C LEU A 832 37.48 -4.18 22.15
N LYS A 833 36.22 -4.50 21.82
CA LYS A 833 35.41 -5.49 22.57
C LYS A 833 34.37 -6.22 21.71
N PHE A 834 34.64 -6.61 20.45
CA PHE A 834 33.67 -7.48 19.73
C PHE A 834 34.26 -8.52 18.75
N ALA A 835 35.57 -8.75 18.69
CA ALA A 835 36.16 -9.73 17.76
C ALA A 835 36.66 -11.03 18.43
N SER A 836 35.98 -11.51 19.47
CA SER A 836 36.26 -12.83 20.05
C SER A 836 35.01 -13.44 20.67
N THR A 837 34.00 -13.72 19.85
CA THR A 837 32.93 -14.70 20.11
C THR A 837 32.04 -14.75 18.87
N GLU A 838 32.36 -15.67 17.95
CA GLU A 838 31.40 -16.48 17.19
C GLU A 838 32.15 -17.62 16.49
#